data_AF-A0A0J1FEB8-F1
#
_entry.id   AF-A0A0J1FEB8-F1
#
_cell.length_a   1.000
_cell.length_b   1.000
_cell.length_c   1.000
_cell.angle_alpha   90.00
_cell.angle_beta   90.00
_cell.angle_gamma   90.00
#
_symmetry.space_group_name_H-M   'P 1'
#
loop_
_entity.id
_entity.type
_entity.pdbx_description
1 polymer ?
#
loop_
_entity_poly.entity_id
_entity_poly.type
_entity_poly.pdbx_seq_one_letter_code
_entity_poly.pdbx_strand_id
1 'polypeptide(L)'
;MKKFVLFAIVLLAAFWCHPPNAQASPLAFSTQRLAGHDRIGTALKIAQEGWTSAQTVVLCEESDYADSIAATPYAVSLNAPILLTSGDALDPRVVAELQRLKPQKVILLGGSGCLQPAIEQELSRLSLKGERIGGADRYETSILLAQHLHSDSLILANGDNFPDALSAASYAGIKQIPIVLTSKTFPASVVKYYDQVHPQHLLVIGGEGAIPAAELAKYHFSAETRLGGQDRYDTNSKVVAYMQGAIQSNDLFLASGLTFPDAIAGTVLAAKLKAPLLLTESNDIPPAIYRLLRAHMKVAPPSSPGNPSGNSSGDTSGQTPGDPTVNPDSGGNSTLRGTINAAAGLNLRSTPSTTGRVLGVIPQGTVVSLSARQGQWYQTTYQTSTGWIFSSYVTLAASSSASGSTPAQPGSGTSAAGSGSPINSATGIDLSPNGTVYILGGSGAVSLQAQNIIEGKASSAYPENLQSFPPLPSQITPPPPASGSGTPPADPGPATPPVVTPPVVTPPVASQYDPSKEIPVDPFQGIPARALSGKTIVVDPGHGGPDAGAVGPNHTYEKDNNLAIALALNAILKQAGAKVVLTRDSDVSPATPFSVIADLQARVDIANQSHADLFISIHNNSFTNPDVQGTETYFSSDNPKQNESLQLAHCIQTAVVDTVHTKDRGINDEAFYVIKHTTMPAVLLEVAFISNPYEEARLQNPTFRKNVAAGIFHGIYNYFKNPLPTD
;
A
#
# COMPACT_ATOMS: atom_id res chain seq x y z
N MET A 1 44.51 -17.18 47.83
CA MET A 1 43.73 -17.91 46.79
C MET A 1 42.26 -18.13 47.22
N LYS A 2 41.50 -17.08 47.59
CA LYS A 2 40.04 -17.17 47.87
C LYS A 2 39.20 -15.99 47.35
N LYS A 3 39.77 -15.12 46.50
CA LYS A 3 39.07 -13.99 45.85
C LYS A 3 39.04 -14.03 44.32
N PHE A 4 39.61 -15.08 43.70
CA PHE A 4 39.65 -15.24 42.24
C PHE A 4 38.69 -16.30 41.68
N VAL A 5 38.00 -17.07 42.55
CA VAL A 5 37.07 -18.14 42.13
C VAL A 5 35.63 -17.63 41.99
N LEU A 6 35.26 -16.55 42.70
CA LEU A 6 33.90 -16.01 42.66
C LEU A 6 33.58 -15.19 41.40
N PHE A 7 34.59 -14.73 40.66
CA PHE A 7 34.40 -13.95 39.43
C PHE A 7 34.23 -14.81 38.17
N ALA A 8 34.57 -16.11 38.24
CA ALA A 8 34.47 -17.05 37.11
C ALA A 8 33.10 -17.74 37.00
N ILE A 9 32.29 -17.74 38.07
CA ILE A 9 31.00 -18.44 38.12
C ILE A 9 29.82 -17.54 37.70
N VAL A 10 29.96 -16.22 37.80
CA VAL A 10 28.94 -15.25 37.33
C VAL A 10 29.01 -15.03 35.81
N LEU A 11 30.14 -15.35 35.16
CA LEU A 11 30.36 -15.19 33.71
C LEU A 11 30.03 -16.44 32.88
N LEU A 12 29.57 -17.54 33.49
CA LEU A 12 29.21 -18.80 32.82
C LEU A 12 27.72 -19.19 32.98
N ALA A 13 26.91 -18.31 33.59
CA ALA A 13 25.46 -18.47 33.75
C ALA A 13 24.62 -17.43 32.97
N ALA A 14 25.25 -16.72 32.02
CA ALA A 14 24.60 -15.76 31.13
C ALA A 14 24.52 -16.26 29.66
N PHE A 15 24.91 -17.52 29.40
CA PHE A 15 24.68 -18.20 28.14
C PHE A 15 23.64 -19.32 28.35
N TRP A 16 22.58 -19.25 27.54
CA TRP A 16 21.32 -20.01 27.63
C TRP A 16 20.43 -19.58 28.83
N CYS A 17 19.14 -19.28 28.68
CA CYS A 17 18.25 -19.47 27.52
C CYS A 17 17.76 -18.14 26.94
N HIS A 18 18.09 -17.86 25.68
CA HIS A 18 17.05 -17.27 24.83
C HIS A 18 16.15 -18.43 24.41
N PRO A 19 14.80 -18.29 24.40
CA PRO A 19 14.00 -19.20 23.60
C PRO A 19 14.49 -19.10 22.15
N PRO A 20 14.48 -20.19 21.35
CA PRO A 20 14.72 -20.05 19.94
C PRO A 20 13.67 -19.09 19.38
N ASN A 21 14.10 -17.90 18.95
CA ASN A 21 13.27 -17.05 18.10
C ASN A 21 12.95 -17.91 16.87
N ALA A 22 11.71 -18.38 16.78
CA ALA A 22 11.24 -19.16 15.64
C ALA A 22 11.16 -18.21 14.44
N GLN A 23 12.30 -17.99 13.80
CA GLN A 23 12.37 -17.24 12.55
C GLN A 23 11.40 -17.89 11.57
N ALA A 24 10.57 -17.07 10.93
CA ALA A 24 9.82 -17.54 9.78
C ALA A 24 10.79 -18.18 8.78
N SER A 25 10.50 -19.38 8.31
CA SER A 25 11.28 -19.95 7.21
C SER A 25 11.27 -18.95 6.04
N PRO A 26 12.40 -18.76 5.34
CA PRO A 26 12.39 -17.94 4.13
C PRO A 26 11.35 -18.48 3.13
N LEU A 27 10.83 -17.61 2.27
CA LEU A 27 10.19 -18.09 1.04
C LEU A 27 11.22 -18.89 0.24
N ALA A 28 10.79 -19.82 -0.62
CA ALA A 28 11.72 -20.69 -1.34
C ALA A 28 11.18 -21.05 -2.74
N PHE A 29 10.60 -20.06 -3.41
CA PHE A 29 10.04 -20.26 -4.75
C PHE A 29 11.14 -20.23 -5.82
N SER A 30 10.96 -21.03 -6.86
CA SER A 30 11.62 -20.79 -8.15
C SER A 30 11.02 -19.54 -8.78
N THR A 31 11.83 -18.66 -9.37
CA THR A 31 11.33 -17.49 -10.11
C THR A 31 11.76 -17.53 -11.58
N GLN A 32 10.90 -16.98 -12.43
CA GLN A 32 11.20 -16.73 -13.83
C GLN A 32 10.82 -15.29 -14.14
N ARG A 33 11.80 -14.48 -14.58
CA ARG A 33 11.55 -13.07 -14.89
C ARG A 33 11.15 -12.91 -16.36
N LEU A 34 9.95 -12.40 -16.60
CA LEU A 34 9.45 -12.00 -17.92
C LEU A 34 9.61 -10.48 -18.03
N ALA A 35 10.69 -10.04 -18.67
CA ALA A 35 11.06 -8.63 -18.74
C ALA A 35 11.80 -8.27 -20.04
N GLY A 36 11.48 -7.10 -20.60
CA GLY A 36 12.29 -6.45 -21.63
C GLY A 36 13.19 -5.35 -21.07
N HIS A 37 13.79 -4.57 -21.98
CA HIS A 37 14.42 -3.29 -21.64
C HIS A 37 13.40 -2.20 -21.29
N ASP A 38 12.16 -2.37 -21.75
CA ASP A 38 11.02 -1.47 -21.63
C ASP A 38 9.70 -2.28 -21.56
N ARG A 39 8.58 -1.57 -21.38
CA ARG A 39 7.24 -2.16 -21.28
C ARG A 39 6.81 -2.95 -22.52
N ILE A 40 7.17 -2.47 -23.71
CA ILE A 40 6.96 -3.19 -24.98
C ILE A 40 7.71 -4.52 -24.93
N GLY A 41 9.00 -4.51 -24.61
CA GLY A 41 9.82 -5.72 -24.46
C GLY A 41 9.29 -6.69 -23.39
N THR A 42 8.73 -6.20 -22.29
CA THR A 42 8.07 -7.05 -21.28
C THR A 42 6.83 -7.72 -21.85
N ALA A 43 5.93 -6.97 -22.50
CA ALA A 43 4.73 -7.52 -23.14
C ALA A 43 5.09 -8.56 -24.21
N LEU A 44 6.14 -8.31 -25.00
CA LEU A 44 6.69 -9.27 -25.97
C LEU A 44 7.20 -10.55 -25.29
N LYS A 45 7.88 -10.46 -24.14
CA LYS A 45 8.33 -11.64 -23.38
C LYS A 45 7.18 -12.47 -22.83
N ILE A 46 6.13 -11.81 -22.36
CA ILE A 46 4.91 -12.47 -21.87
C ILE A 46 4.15 -13.15 -23.01
N ALA A 47 4.07 -12.51 -24.19
CA ALA A 47 3.50 -13.12 -25.39
C ALA A 47 4.32 -14.33 -25.90
N GLN A 48 5.65 -14.25 -25.82
CA GLN A 48 6.56 -15.34 -26.17
C GLN A 48 6.44 -16.54 -25.22
N GLU A 49 6.21 -16.30 -23.93
CA GLU A 49 5.97 -17.35 -22.93
C GLU A 49 4.63 -18.07 -23.16
N GLY A 50 3.54 -17.31 -23.33
CA GLY A 50 2.19 -17.88 -23.36
C GLY A 50 1.69 -18.38 -24.72
N TRP A 51 2.30 -17.94 -25.83
CA TRP A 51 1.75 -18.17 -27.17
C TRP A 51 2.82 -18.50 -28.21
N THR A 52 2.74 -19.71 -28.78
CA THR A 52 3.48 -20.06 -30.01
C THR A 52 2.84 -19.47 -31.27
N SER A 53 1.52 -19.25 -31.23
CA SER A 53 0.70 -18.56 -32.24
C SER A 53 -0.57 -18.02 -31.58
N ALA A 54 -1.24 -17.03 -32.17
CA ALA A 54 -2.51 -16.51 -31.70
C ALA A 54 -3.42 -16.12 -32.88
N GLN A 55 -4.72 -16.44 -32.83
CA GLN A 55 -5.65 -16.04 -33.90
C GLN A 55 -5.97 -14.55 -33.85
N THR A 56 -6.05 -13.98 -32.65
CA THR A 56 -6.20 -12.55 -32.39
C THR A 56 -5.04 -12.07 -31.51
N VAL A 57 -4.59 -10.85 -31.71
CA VAL A 57 -3.73 -10.10 -30.77
C VAL A 57 -4.49 -8.85 -30.33
N VAL A 58 -4.42 -8.51 -29.05
CA VAL A 58 -4.89 -7.20 -28.54
C VAL A 58 -3.69 -6.27 -28.51
N LEU A 59 -3.83 -5.06 -29.06
CA LEU A 59 -2.80 -4.05 -29.15
C LEU A 59 -3.27 -2.81 -28.39
N CYS A 60 -2.49 -2.38 -27.41
CA CYS A 60 -2.77 -1.20 -26.59
C CYS A 60 -1.69 -0.13 -26.77
N GLU A 61 -2.01 1.11 -26.45
CA GLU A 61 -1.02 2.19 -26.33
C GLU A 61 -0.10 1.92 -25.13
N GLU A 62 1.18 2.23 -25.24
CA GLU A 62 2.16 1.87 -24.21
C GLU A 62 2.13 2.81 -23.00
N SER A 63 1.74 4.07 -23.18
CA SER A 63 1.79 5.17 -22.19
C SER A 63 0.43 5.51 -21.59
N ASP A 64 -0.65 5.43 -22.37
CA ASP A 64 -2.05 5.60 -21.95
C ASP A 64 -2.80 4.26 -21.98
N TYR A 65 -2.62 3.49 -20.91
CA TYR A 65 -3.09 2.12 -20.75
C TYR A 65 -4.42 2.03 -19.99
N ALA A 66 -5.12 3.15 -19.76
CA ALA A 66 -6.39 3.18 -19.03
C ALA A 66 -7.48 2.30 -19.68
N ASP A 67 -7.52 2.30 -21.00
CA ASP A 67 -8.41 1.46 -21.82
C ASP A 67 -8.12 -0.04 -21.70
N SER A 68 -6.89 -0.42 -21.33
CA SER A 68 -6.41 -1.81 -21.36
C SER A 68 -6.64 -2.60 -20.07
N ILE A 69 -6.95 -1.94 -18.96
CA ILE A 69 -7.13 -2.59 -17.64
C ILE A 69 -8.32 -3.56 -17.66
N ALA A 70 -9.42 -3.15 -18.30
CA ALA A 70 -10.62 -3.97 -18.47
C ALA A 70 -10.48 -5.05 -19.55
N ALA A 71 -9.37 -5.08 -20.31
CA ALA A 71 -9.20 -5.97 -21.47
C ALA A 71 -9.06 -7.44 -21.10
N THR A 72 -8.50 -7.73 -19.92
CA THR A 72 -8.05 -9.07 -19.55
C THR A 72 -9.09 -10.17 -19.80
N PRO A 73 -10.37 -10.03 -19.39
CA PRO A 73 -11.35 -11.10 -19.57
C PRO A 73 -11.67 -11.39 -21.04
N TYR A 74 -11.73 -10.35 -21.88
CA TYR A 74 -11.96 -10.49 -23.31
C TYR A 74 -10.72 -11.00 -24.06
N ALA A 75 -9.52 -10.53 -23.71
CA ALA A 75 -8.27 -11.08 -24.24
C ALA A 75 -8.13 -12.58 -23.93
N VAL A 76 -8.50 -13.00 -22.72
CA VAL A 76 -8.53 -14.43 -22.33
C VAL A 76 -9.61 -15.20 -23.10
N SER A 77 -10.80 -14.63 -23.33
CA SER A 77 -11.88 -15.29 -24.11
C SER A 77 -11.45 -15.62 -25.54
N LEU A 78 -10.65 -14.73 -26.13
CA LEU A 78 -10.07 -14.88 -27.47
C LEU A 78 -8.77 -15.71 -27.49
N ASN A 79 -8.25 -16.11 -26.32
CA ASN A 79 -6.90 -16.66 -26.15
C ASN A 79 -5.83 -15.78 -26.86
N ALA A 80 -5.94 -14.46 -26.72
CA ALA A 80 -5.12 -13.46 -27.37
C ALA A 80 -4.11 -12.84 -26.39
N PRO A 81 -2.82 -12.68 -26.73
CA PRO A 81 -1.90 -11.87 -25.94
C PRO A 81 -2.23 -10.37 -26.08
N ILE A 82 -1.88 -9.60 -25.06
CA ILE A 82 -1.79 -8.13 -25.15
C ILE A 82 -0.35 -7.75 -25.52
N LEU A 83 -0.20 -6.96 -26.59
CA LEU A 83 1.04 -6.28 -26.97
C LEU A 83 0.86 -4.76 -26.77
N LEU A 84 1.97 -4.06 -26.57
CA LEU A 84 2.03 -2.60 -26.39
C LEU A 84 2.80 -1.96 -27.54
N THR A 85 2.36 -0.77 -27.98
CA THR A 85 3.08 0.05 -28.97
C THR A 85 2.86 1.53 -28.68
N SER A 86 3.74 2.39 -29.18
CA SER A 86 3.55 3.84 -29.14
C SER A 86 2.33 4.25 -29.98
N GLY A 87 1.60 5.29 -29.56
CA GLY A 87 0.31 5.66 -30.14
C GLY A 87 0.29 6.11 -31.60
N ASP A 88 1.44 6.47 -32.19
CA ASP A 88 1.55 6.99 -33.56
C ASP A 88 1.99 5.95 -34.61
N ALA A 89 2.69 4.88 -34.21
CA ALA A 89 3.22 3.84 -35.12
C ALA A 89 3.37 2.46 -34.45
N LEU A 90 3.45 1.39 -35.25
CA LEU A 90 3.83 0.07 -34.74
C LEU A 90 5.33 0.00 -34.45
N ASP A 91 5.70 -0.32 -33.20
CA ASP A 91 7.07 -0.64 -32.83
C ASP A 91 7.60 -1.82 -33.70
N PRO A 92 8.79 -1.72 -34.32
CA PRO A 92 9.33 -2.78 -35.18
C PRO A 92 9.44 -4.16 -34.52
N ARG A 93 9.59 -4.23 -33.19
CA ARG A 93 9.61 -5.46 -32.39
C ARG A 93 8.21 -6.07 -32.28
N VAL A 94 7.17 -5.23 -32.19
CA VAL A 94 5.76 -5.65 -32.28
C VAL A 94 5.45 -6.17 -33.68
N VAL A 95 5.95 -5.52 -34.74
CA VAL A 95 5.81 -6.03 -36.12
C VAL A 95 6.43 -7.42 -36.26
N ALA A 96 7.64 -7.63 -35.74
CA ALA A 96 8.30 -8.95 -35.75
C ALA A 96 7.51 -10.00 -34.95
N GLU A 97 6.91 -9.63 -33.82
CA GLU A 97 6.10 -10.53 -32.99
C GLU A 97 4.74 -10.85 -33.64
N LEU A 98 4.10 -9.90 -34.32
CA LEU A 98 2.91 -10.14 -35.15
C LEU A 98 3.23 -11.13 -36.29
N GLN A 99 4.40 -11.01 -36.93
CA GLN A 99 4.88 -11.97 -37.93
C GLN A 99 5.16 -13.37 -37.34
N ARG A 100 5.60 -13.45 -36.08
CA ARG A 100 5.79 -14.71 -35.34
C ARG A 100 4.45 -15.37 -35.01
N LEU A 101 3.53 -14.60 -34.42
CA LEU A 101 2.23 -15.07 -33.92
C LEU A 101 1.23 -15.39 -35.04
N LYS A 102 1.36 -14.72 -36.19
CA LYS A 102 0.52 -14.84 -37.40
C LYS A 102 -0.99 -14.70 -37.12
N PRO A 103 -1.44 -13.60 -36.47
CA PRO A 103 -2.85 -13.39 -36.21
C PRO A 103 -3.65 -13.15 -37.49
N GLN A 104 -4.92 -13.53 -37.45
CA GLN A 104 -5.92 -13.17 -38.46
C GLN A 104 -6.52 -11.78 -38.18
N LYS A 105 -6.51 -11.38 -36.90
CA LYS A 105 -7.07 -10.11 -36.42
C LYS A 105 -6.15 -9.45 -35.39
N VAL A 106 -6.03 -8.13 -35.45
CA VAL A 106 -5.47 -7.31 -34.38
C VAL A 106 -6.56 -6.39 -33.85
N ILE A 107 -6.85 -6.47 -32.56
CA ILE A 107 -7.78 -5.56 -31.88
C ILE A 107 -6.97 -4.35 -31.43
N LEU A 108 -7.30 -3.16 -31.94
CA LEU A 108 -6.77 -1.91 -31.44
C LEU A 108 -7.64 -1.47 -30.26
N LEU A 109 -7.08 -1.52 -29.06
CA LEU A 109 -7.79 -1.18 -27.84
C LEU A 109 -7.51 0.27 -27.45
N GLY A 110 -8.54 1.09 -27.57
CA GLY A 110 -8.56 2.51 -27.25
C GLY A 110 -9.00 3.39 -28.42
N GLY A 111 -9.31 4.65 -28.08
CA GLY A 111 -9.74 5.65 -29.05
C GLY A 111 -8.68 6.00 -30.10
N SER A 112 -9.07 6.70 -31.16
CA SER A 112 -8.14 7.18 -32.19
C SER A 112 -7.16 8.26 -31.70
N GLY A 113 -7.39 8.82 -30.50
CA GLY A 113 -6.45 9.69 -29.81
C GLY A 113 -5.28 8.93 -29.16
N CYS A 114 -5.52 7.70 -28.67
CA CYS A 114 -4.49 6.86 -28.05
C CYS A 114 -3.74 6.05 -29.12
N LEU A 115 -4.48 5.32 -29.97
CA LEU A 115 -3.90 4.57 -31.09
C LEU A 115 -4.33 5.22 -32.41
N GLN A 116 -3.43 5.95 -33.07
CA GLN A 116 -3.75 6.76 -34.25
C GLN A 116 -4.14 5.92 -35.49
N PRO A 117 -4.89 6.48 -36.45
CA PRO A 117 -5.26 5.79 -37.70
C PRO A 117 -4.07 5.35 -38.58
N ALA A 118 -2.85 5.85 -38.32
CA ALA A 118 -1.63 5.38 -38.96
C ALA A 118 -1.38 3.88 -38.68
N ILE A 119 -1.64 3.42 -37.45
CA ILE A 119 -1.46 2.03 -37.02
C ILE A 119 -2.37 1.08 -37.83
N GLU A 120 -3.61 1.49 -38.11
CA GLU A 120 -4.57 0.72 -38.93
C GLU A 120 -4.08 0.56 -40.38
N GLN A 121 -3.42 1.58 -40.92
CA GLN A 121 -2.79 1.53 -42.23
C GLN A 121 -1.55 0.63 -42.25
N GLU A 122 -0.75 0.62 -41.18
CA GLU A 122 0.41 -0.26 -41.05
C GLU A 122 0.00 -1.73 -40.92
N LEU A 123 -1.00 -2.03 -40.09
CA LEU A 123 -1.62 -3.37 -40.03
C LEU A 123 -2.13 -3.80 -41.41
N SER A 124 -2.77 -2.90 -42.16
CA SER A 124 -3.23 -3.18 -43.53
C SER A 124 -2.07 -3.47 -44.50
N ARG A 125 -0.93 -2.75 -44.40
CA ARG A 125 0.29 -3.04 -45.17
C ARG A 125 0.90 -4.40 -44.81
N LEU A 126 0.76 -4.83 -43.55
CA LEU A 126 1.12 -6.17 -43.08
C LEU A 126 0.09 -7.26 -43.44
N SER A 127 -0.97 -6.92 -44.18
CA SER A 127 -2.09 -7.82 -44.51
C SER A 127 -2.85 -8.36 -43.28
N LEU A 128 -2.84 -7.60 -42.19
CA LEU A 128 -3.56 -7.89 -40.94
C LEU A 128 -4.84 -7.05 -40.84
N LYS A 129 -5.95 -7.67 -40.41
CA LYS A 129 -7.20 -6.96 -40.17
C LYS A 129 -7.15 -6.25 -38.81
N GLY A 130 -7.15 -4.92 -38.81
CA GLY A 130 -7.44 -4.11 -37.63
C GLY A 130 -8.94 -4.09 -37.30
N GLU A 131 -9.28 -4.18 -36.01
CA GLU A 131 -10.62 -3.96 -35.47
C GLU A 131 -10.50 -3.10 -34.20
N ARG A 132 -11.13 -1.93 -34.16
CA ARG A 132 -10.99 -1.02 -33.01
C ARG A 132 -12.10 -1.23 -31.99
N ILE A 133 -11.72 -1.24 -30.71
CA ILE A 133 -12.63 -1.15 -29.56
C ILE A 133 -12.14 0.02 -28.72
N GLY A 134 -12.92 1.10 -28.64
CA GLY A 134 -12.55 2.30 -27.88
C GLY A 134 -13.74 3.27 -27.81
N GLY A 135 -14.03 3.76 -26.61
CA GLY A 135 -15.10 4.73 -26.36
C GLY A 135 -14.59 6.17 -26.42
N ALA A 136 -15.43 7.12 -25.97
CA ALA A 136 -14.98 8.50 -25.73
C ALA A 136 -14.04 8.61 -24.52
N ASP A 137 -14.12 7.66 -23.58
CA ASP A 137 -13.28 7.55 -22.40
C ASP A 137 -13.08 6.08 -21.97
N ARG A 138 -12.25 5.88 -20.93
CA ARG A 138 -11.94 4.56 -20.34
C ARG A 138 -13.16 3.81 -19.79
N TYR A 139 -14.21 4.52 -19.36
CA TYR A 139 -15.42 3.89 -18.84
C TYR A 139 -16.23 3.33 -20.00
N GLU A 140 -16.42 4.11 -21.07
CA GLU A 140 -17.03 3.65 -22.31
C GLU A 140 -16.23 2.51 -22.97
N THR A 141 -14.89 2.58 -23.02
CA THR A 141 -14.07 1.46 -23.53
C THR A 141 -14.28 0.19 -22.69
N SER A 142 -14.35 0.30 -21.35
CA SER A 142 -14.62 -0.85 -20.48
C SER A 142 -16.01 -1.44 -20.71
N ILE A 143 -17.02 -0.61 -21.03
CA ILE A 143 -18.37 -1.04 -21.38
C ILE A 143 -18.39 -1.76 -22.74
N LEU A 144 -17.67 -1.24 -23.74
CA LEU A 144 -17.56 -1.91 -25.05
C LEU A 144 -16.88 -3.28 -24.93
N LEU A 145 -15.82 -3.39 -24.11
CA LEU A 145 -15.21 -4.68 -23.77
C LEU A 145 -16.19 -5.61 -23.05
N ALA A 146 -16.96 -5.09 -22.09
CA ALA A 146 -17.95 -5.86 -21.34
C ALA A 146 -19.07 -6.43 -22.22
N GLN A 147 -19.47 -5.71 -23.28
CA GLN A 147 -20.47 -6.17 -24.26
C GLN A 147 -20.03 -7.39 -25.08
N HIS A 148 -18.73 -7.69 -25.14
CA HIS A 148 -18.21 -8.90 -25.78
C HIS A 148 -18.17 -10.13 -24.85
N LEU A 149 -18.63 -9.99 -23.61
CA LEU A 149 -18.63 -11.05 -22.60
C LEU A 149 -20.09 -11.40 -22.21
N HIS A 150 -20.30 -12.67 -21.85
CA HIS A 150 -21.60 -13.17 -21.42
C HIS A 150 -21.45 -13.73 -20.00
N SER A 151 -21.90 -12.95 -19.02
CA SER A 151 -21.81 -13.28 -17.60
C SER A 151 -23.00 -12.69 -16.84
N ASP A 152 -23.54 -13.46 -15.90
CA ASP A 152 -24.51 -12.96 -14.91
C ASP A 152 -23.84 -12.11 -13.81
N SER A 153 -22.50 -12.10 -13.78
CA SER A 153 -21.70 -11.30 -12.85
C SER A 153 -21.12 -10.06 -13.53
N LEU A 154 -20.90 -9.01 -12.73
CA LEU A 154 -20.19 -7.80 -13.13
C LEU A 154 -19.15 -7.43 -12.06
N ILE A 155 -17.94 -7.09 -12.48
CA ILE A 155 -16.95 -6.44 -11.62
C ILE A 155 -16.99 -4.94 -11.87
N LEU A 156 -17.17 -4.16 -10.81
CA LEU A 156 -17.09 -2.70 -10.81
C LEU A 156 -15.83 -2.27 -10.06
N ALA A 157 -14.96 -1.51 -10.73
CA ALA A 157 -13.69 -1.05 -10.16
C ALA A 157 -13.42 0.43 -10.52
N ASN A 158 -12.61 1.13 -9.72
CA ASN A 158 -12.27 2.53 -10.01
C ASN A 158 -11.30 2.62 -11.21
N GLY A 159 -11.59 3.51 -12.16
CA GLY A 159 -10.81 3.78 -13.38
C GLY A 159 -9.95 5.03 -13.32
N ASP A 160 -10.12 5.89 -12.30
CA ASP A 160 -9.26 7.06 -12.06
C ASP A 160 -7.90 6.61 -11.52
N ASN A 161 -7.93 5.71 -10.54
CA ASN A 161 -6.80 5.06 -9.89
C ASN A 161 -7.10 3.56 -9.81
N PHE A 162 -6.40 2.78 -10.62
CA PHE A 162 -6.81 1.43 -11.05
C PHE A 162 -6.09 0.21 -10.43
N PRO A 163 -5.32 0.27 -9.32
CA PRO A 163 -4.72 -0.95 -8.75
C PRO A 163 -5.78 -1.93 -8.22
N ASP A 164 -6.98 -1.44 -7.85
CA ASP A 164 -8.13 -2.26 -7.49
C ASP A 164 -8.65 -3.04 -8.72
N ALA A 165 -8.80 -2.38 -9.88
CA ALA A 165 -9.19 -3.03 -11.13
C ALA A 165 -8.16 -4.07 -11.60
N LEU A 166 -6.88 -3.72 -11.55
CA LEU A 166 -5.77 -4.63 -11.87
C LEU A 166 -5.74 -5.86 -10.95
N SER A 167 -6.03 -5.68 -9.66
CA SER A 167 -6.10 -6.78 -8.69
C SER A 167 -7.15 -7.82 -9.06
N ALA A 168 -8.25 -7.42 -9.71
CA ALA A 168 -9.31 -8.30 -10.17
C ALA A 168 -9.10 -8.89 -11.57
N ALA A 169 -8.18 -8.36 -12.37
CA ALA A 169 -8.01 -8.73 -13.77
C ALA A 169 -7.77 -10.23 -14.00
N SER A 170 -6.91 -10.88 -13.22
CA SER A 170 -6.66 -12.32 -13.34
C SER A 170 -7.88 -13.17 -12.97
N TYR A 171 -8.59 -12.81 -11.89
CA TYR A 171 -9.83 -13.47 -11.47
C TYR A 171 -10.94 -13.32 -12.52
N ALA A 172 -11.16 -12.09 -12.99
CA ALA A 172 -12.11 -11.75 -14.03
C ALA A 172 -11.83 -12.53 -15.32
N GLY A 173 -10.55 -12.68 -15.69
CA GLY A 173 -10.11 -13.53 -16.80
C GLY A 173 -10.46 -15.00 -16.62
N ILE A 174 -10.18 -15.59 -15.45
CA ILE A 174 -10.47 -17.00 -15.16
C ILE A 174 -11.97 -17.29 -15.13
N LYS A 175 -12.78 -16.36 -14.61
CA LYS A 175 -14.23 -16.52 -14.49
C LYS A 175 -15.02 -15.95 -15.68
N GLN A 176 -14.35 -15.30 -16.63
CA GLN A 176 -14.99 -14.63 -17.78
C GLN A 176 -16.03 -13.58 -17.34
N ILE A 177 -15.69 -12.83 -16.29
CA ILE A 177 -16.53 -11.76 -15.74
C ILE A 177 -16.08 -10.42 -16.36
N PRO A 178 -16.99 -9.60 -16.92
CA PRO A 178 -16.64 -8.26 -17.39
C PRO A 178 -16.18 -7.35 -16.24
N ILE A 179 -15.14 -6.55 -16.50
CA ILE A 179 -14.75 -5.42 -15.65
C ILE A 179 -15.29 -4.15 -16.30
N VAL A 180 -16.15 -3.43 -15.58
CA VAL A 180 -16.54 -2.07 -15.92
C VAL A 180 -15.86 -1.10 -14.96
N LEU A 181 -15.21 -0.10 -15.54
CA LEU A 181 -14.56 0.97 -14.81
C LEU A 181 -15.57 2.06 -14.47
N THR A 182 -15.43 2.66 -13.29
CA THR A 182 -16.22 3.81 -12.84
C THR A 182 -15.33 4.84 -12.15
N SER A 183 -15.86 6.02 -11.84
CA SER A 183 -15.21 7.03 -11.01
C SER A 183 -15.89 7.09 -9.64
N LYS A 184 -15.41 7.96 -8.74
CA LYS A 184 -16.05 8.22 -7.44
C LYS A 184 -17.46 8.80 -7.58
N THR A 185 -17.74 9.49 -8.69
CA THR A 185 -19.08 9.88 -9.15
C THR A 185 -19.37 9.06 -10.39
N PHE A 186 -20.47 8.32 -10.44
CA PHE A 186 -20.63 7.33 -11.50
C PHE A 186 -20.91 7.99 -12.87
N PRO A 187 -20.13 7.68 -13.92
CA PRO A 187 -20.41 8.16 -15.27
C PRO A 187 -21.79 7.73 -15.75
N ALA A 188 -22.49 8.59 -16.48
CA ALA A 188 -23.83 8.28 -17.00
C ALA A 188 -23.85 7.06 -17.94
N SER A 189 -22.74 6.79 -18.64
CA SER A 189 -22.51 5.59 -19.43
C SER A 189 -22.52 4.31 -18.58
N VAL A 190 -21.86 4.32 -17.42
CA VAL A 190 -21.78 3.21 -16.46
C VAL A 190 -23.14 2.93 -15.83
N VAL A 191 -23.84 3.97 -15.37
CA VAL A 191 -25.20 3.85 -14.81
C VAL A 191 -26.14 3.24 -15.86
N LYS A 192 -26.17 3.80 -17.07
CA LYS A 192 -26.99 3.29 -18.17
C LYS A 192 -26.65 1.85 -18.54
N TYR A 193 -25.38 1.46 -18.53
CA TYR A 193 -24.99 0.08 -18.83
C TYR A 193 -25.45 -0.90 -17.74
N TYR A 194 -25.31 -0.54 -16.47
CA TYR A 194 -25.81 -1.35 -15.36
C TYR A 194 -27.34 -1.54 -15.43
N ASP A 195 -28.08 -0.46 -15.72
CA ASP A 195 -29.53 -0.48 -15.95
C ASP A 195 -29.96 -1.26 -17.21
N GLN A 196 -29.04 -1.54 -18.14
CA GLN A 196 -29.31 -2.34 -19.33
C GLN A 196 -29.06 -3.84 -19.11
N VAL A 197 -28.02 -4.19 -18.32
CA VAL A 197 -27.59 -5.59 -18.16
C VAL A 197 -28.11 -6.24 -16.88
N HIS A 198 -28.50 -5.46 -15.85
CA HIS A 198 -29.05 -5.93 -14.58
C HIS A 198 -28.33 -7.18 -14.02
N PRO A 199 -27.04 -7.08 -13.67
CA PRO A 199 -26.24 -8.25 -13.29
C PRO A 199 -26.81 -8.89 -12.03
N GLN A 200 -26.88 -10.22 -12.01
CA GLN A 200 -27.35 -10.98 -10.84
C GLN A 200 -26.36 -10.85 -9.66
N HIS A 201 -25.07 -10.71 -9.97
CA HIS A 201 -23.97 -10.68 -9.01
C HIS A 201 -23.04 -9.49 -9.27
N LEU A 202 -23.09 -8.47 -8.41
CA LEU A 202 -22.18 -7.31 -8.50
C LEU A 202 -21.03 -7.43 -7.49
N LEU A 203 -19.80 -7.50 -8.01
CA LEU A 203 -18.57 -7.50 -7.24
C LEU A 203 -17.92 -6.11 -7.32
N VAL A 204 -17.84 -5.41 -6.21
CA VAL A 204 -17.19 -4.10 -6.11
C VAL A 204 -15.75 -4.30 -5.63
N ILE A 205 -14.78 -3.87 -6.42
CA ILE A 205 -13.35 -3.99 -6.08
C ILE A 205 -12.82 -2.59 -5.79
N GLY A 206 -12.37 -2.41 -4.55
CA GLY A 206 -12.00 -1.11 -3.97
C GLY A 206 -12.82 -0.72 -2.74
N GLY A 207 -12.20 0.07 -1.87
CA GLY A 207 -12.82 0.62 -0.66
C GLY A 207 -13.78 1.78 -0.93
N GLU A 208 -14.40 2.31 0.13
CA GLU A 208 -15.30 3.48 0.07
C GLU A 208 -14.64 4.72 -0.58
N GLY A 209 -13.33 4.91 -0.37
CA GLY A 209 -12.58 6.00 -0.97
C GLY A 209 -12.36 5.89 -2.49
N ALA A 210 -12.60 4.72 -3.08
CA ALA A 210 -12.48 4.43 -4.51
C ALA A 210 -13.86 4.31 -5.19
N ILE A 211 -14.82 3.64 -4.53
CA ILE A 211 -16.21 3.47 -4.99
C ILE A 211 -17.13 3.74 -3.78
N PRO A 212 -17.72 4.94 -3.65
CA PRO A 212 -18.56 5.29 -2.50
C PRO A 212 -19.89 4.51 -2.47
N ALA A 213 -20.26 3.97 -1.30
CA ALA A 213 -21.56 3.32 -1.08
C ALA A 213 -22.74 4.29 -1.30
N ALA A 214 -22.53 5.59 -1.10
CA ALA A 214 -23.54 6.62 -1.39
C ALA A 214 -23.91 6.66 -2.88
N GLU A 215 -22.94 6.50 -3.80
CA GLU A 215 -23.21 6.48 -5.24
C GLU A 215 -23.79 5.14 -5.69
N LEU A 216 -23.35 4.02 -5.11
CA LEU A 216 -24.01 2.72 -5.30
C LEU A 216 -25.49 2.80 -4.90
N ALA A 217 -25.80 3.36 -3.73
CA ALA A 217 -27.18 3.48 -3.23
C ALA A 217 -28.04 4.45 -4.08
N LYS A 218 -27.47 5.59 -4.49
CA LYS A 218 -28.11 6.61 -5.33
C LYS A 218 -28.57 6.07 -6.69
N TYR A 219 -27.83 5.14 -7.28
CA TYR A 219 -28.17 4.49 -8.55
C TYR A 219 -28.72 3.06 -8.38
N HIS A 220 -29.01 2.63 -7.15
CA HIS A 220 -29.55 1.30 -6.83
C HIS A 220 -28.68 0.11 -7.31
N PHE A 221 -27.36 0.28 -7.29
CA PHE A 221 -26.39 -0.78 -7.56
C PHE A 221 -26.30 -1.72 -6.34
N SER A 222 -26.75 -2.97 -6.51
CA SER A 222 -26.83 -3.97 -5.45
C SER A 222 -25.54 -4.77 -5.33
N ALA A 223 -24.53 -4.20 -4.67
CA ALA A 223 -23.26 -4.87 -4.42
C ALA A 223 -23.42 -6.09 -3.50
N GLU A 224 -23.21 -7.30 -4.03
CA GLU A 224 -23.21 -8.54 -3.25
C GLU A 224 -21.92 -8.68 -2.44
N THR A 225 -20.79 -8.35 -3.05
CA THR A 225 -19.46 -8.47 -2.45
C THR A 225 -18.69 -7.17 -2.68
N ARG A 226 -18.05 -6.64 -1.62
CA ARG A 226 -17.03 -5.58 -1.73
C ARG A 226 -15.68 -6.10 -1.25
N LEU A 227 -14.65 -6.04 -2.11
CA LEU A 227 -13.27 -6.38 -1.77
C LEU A 227 -12.41 -5.13 -1.84
N GLY A 228 -12.17 -4.49 -0.70
CA GLY A 228 -11.35 -3.28 -0.57
C GLY A 228 -10.34 -3.37 0.57
N GLY A 229 -9.13 -2.89 0.31
CA GLY A 229 -8.02 -2.83 1.26
C GLY A 229 -7.83 -1.48 1.96
N GLN A 230 -6.93 -1.45 2.94
CA GLN A 230 -6.30 -0.20 3.40
C GLN A 230 -5.40 0.41 2.31
N ASP A 231 -4.78 -0.47 1.52
CA ASP A 231 -3.95 -0.13 0.36
C ASP A 231 -4.19 -1.14 -0.78
N ARG A 232 -3.46 -0.94 -1.89
CA ARG A 232 -3.51 -1.78 -3.09
C ARG A 232 -3.11 -3.24 -2.87
N TYR A 233 -2.21 -3.50 -1.92
CA TYR A 233 -1.71 -4.83 -1.60
C TYR A 233 -2.70 -5.58 -0.71
N ASP A 234 -3.36 -4.90 0.21
CA ASP A 234 -4.48 -5.44 0.99
C ASP A 234 -5.70 -5.72 0.08
N THR A 235 -6.07 -4.81 -0.86
CA THR A 235 -7.10 -5.12 -1.88
C THR A 235 -6.71 -6.36 -2.68
N ASN A 236 -5.50 -6.38 -3.26
CA ASN A 236 -5.01 -7.53 -4.02
C ASN A 236 -5.08 -8.82 -3.20
N SER A 237 -4.67 -8.77 -1.93
CA SER A 237 -4.68 -9.95 -1.07
C SER A 237 -6.09 -10.51 -0.83
N LYS A 238 -7.09 -9.62 -0.67
CA LYS A 238 -8.50 -9.98 -0.50
C LYS A 238 -9.10 -10.57 -1.77
N VAL A 239 -8.75 -10.04 -2.95
CA VAL A 239 -9.16 -10.60 -4.23
C VAL A 239 -8.54 -11.98 -4.45
N VAL A 240 -7.24 -12.15 -4.17
CA VAL A 240 -6.54 -13.43 -4.29
C VAL A 240 -7.07 -14.48 -3.31
N ALA A 241 -7.49 -14.06 -2.11
CA ALA A 241 -8.14 -14.93 -1.14
C ALA A 241 -9.58 -15.30 -1.54
N TYR A 242 -10.32 -14.37 -2.16
CA TYR A 242 -11.67 -14.64 -2.70
C TYR A 242 -11.63 -15.61 -3.90
N MET A 243 -10.63 -15.49 -4.77
CA MET A 243 -10.49 -16.33 -5.97
C MET A 243 -9.89 -17.72 -5.73
N GLN A 244 -9.66 -18.17 -4.49
CA GLN A 244 -8.99 -19.45 -4.21
C GLN A 244 -9.63 -20.66 -4.93
N GLY A 245 -10.97 -20.72 -5.00
CA GLY A 245 -11.70 -21.75 -5.76
C GLY A 245 -11.67 -21.60 -7.29
N ALA A 246 -10.97 -20.60 -7.81
CA ALA A 246 -10.75 -20.36 -9.25
C ALA A 246 -9.33 -20.72 -9.70
N ILE A 247 -8.36 -20.73 -8.78
CA ILE A 247 -6.95 -21.03 -9.05
C ILE A 247 -6.81 -22.52 -9.40
N GLN A 248 -6.12 -22.82 -10.50
CA GLN A 248 -5.84 -24.20 -10.95
C GLN A 248 -4.36 -24.44 -11.28
N SER A 249 -3.51 -23.41 -11.27
CA SER A 249 -2.04 -23.58 -11.30
C SER A 249 -1.41 -23.38 -9.92
N ASN A 250 -0.26 -24.01 -9.71
CA ASN A 250 0.64 -23.70 -8.59
C ASN A 250 1.52 -22.48 -8.89
N ASP A 251 1.62 -22.06 -10.15
CA ASP A 251 2.35 -20.85 -10.55
C ASP A 251 1.69 -19.59 -9.98
N LEU A 252 2.49 -18.56 -9.80
CA LEU A 252 2.08 -17.26 -9.30
C LEU A 252 2.65 -16.19 -10.20
N PHE A 253 1.88 -15.14 -10.47
CA PHE A 253 2.37 -13.97 -11.21
C PHE A 253 2.58 -12.83 -10.22
N LEU A 254 3.70 -12.14 -10.31
CA LEU A 254 4.05 -11.04 -9.43
C LEU A 254 4.41 -9.82 -10.26
N ALA A 255 3.68 -8.73 -10.05
CA ALA A 255 3.94 -7.44 -10.70
C ALA A 255 4.11 -6.33 -9.67
N SER A 256 4.76 -5.25 -10.09
CA SER A 256 4.80 -4.03 -9.30
C SER A 256 3.39 -3.49 -9.08
N GLY A 257 3.05 -3.22 -7.82
CA GLY A 257 1.90 -2.41 -7.46
C GLY A 257 2.13 -0.91 -7.64
N LEU A 258 3.28 -0.48 -8.17
CA LEU A 258 3.61 0.93 -8.42
C LEU A 258 3.75 1.23 -9.92
N THR A 259 4.32 0.31 -10.71
CA THR A 259 4.54 0.46 -12.15
C THR A 259 3.80 -0.63 -12.93
N PHE A 260 2.65 -0.27 -13.52
CA PHE A 260 1.64 -1.23 -13.95
C PHE A 260 1.65 -1.75 -15.41
N PRO A 261 2.26 -1.11 -16.43
CA PRO A 261 2.21 -1.61 -17.81
C PRO A 261 2.69 -3.05 -17.98
N ASP A 262 3.75 -3.42 -17.25
CA ASP A 262 4.29 -4.79 -17.20
C ASP A 262 3.27 -5.82 -16.64
N ALA A 263 2.33 -5.37 -15.81
CA ALA A 263 1.31 -6.22 -15.21
C ALA A 263 0.19 -6.59 -16.20
N ILE A 264 -0.20 -5.69 -17.11
CA ILE A 264 -1.41 -5.83 -17.94
C ILE A 264 -1.27 -6.93 -19.00
N ALA A 265 -0.10 -7.07 -19.62
CA ALA A 265 0.15 -8.25 -20.46
C ALA A 265 0.19 -9.54 -19.61
N GLY A 266 0.70 -9.45 -18.37
CA GLY A 266 0.85 -10.56 -17.44
C GLY A 266 -0.46 -11.07 -16.84
N THR A 267 -1.48 -10.23 -16.63
CA THR A 267 -2.80 -10.67 -16.13
C THR A 267 -3.48 -11.64 -17.09
N VAL A 268 -3.30 -11.46 -18.40
CA VAL A 268 -3.82 -12.37 -19.44
C VAL A 268 -3.13 -13.72 -19.36
N LEU A 269 -1.80 -13.75 -19.22
CA LEU A 269 -1.05 -15.00 -19.06
C LEU A 269 -1.40 -15.70 -17.74
N ALA A 270 -1.47 -14.96 -16.64
CA ALA A 270 -1.91 -15.46 -15.34
C ALA A 270 -3.30 -16.12 -15.43
N ALA A 271 -4.28 -15.41 -16.01
CA ALA A 271 -5.63 -15.93 -16.18
C ALA A 271 -5.69 -17.14 -17.14
N LYS A 272 -4.93 -17.13 -18.24
CA LYS A 272 -4.78 -18.25 -19.17
C LYS A 272 -4.24 -19.52 -18.50
N LEU A 273 -3.27 -19.37 -17.60
CA LEU A 273 -2.74 -20.46 -16.78
C LEU A 273 -3.58 -20.75 -15.53
N LYS A 274 -4.63 -19.96 -15.26
CA LYS A 274 -5.46 -20.01 -14.05
C LYS A 274 -4.65 -19.86 -12.75
N ALA A 275 -3.67 -18.97 -12.81
CA ALA A 275 -2.85 -18.50 -11.70
C ALA A 275 -3.36 -17.12 -11.22
N PRO A 276 -3.18 -16.78 -9.93
CA PRO A 276 -3.43 -15.43 -9.44
C PRO A 276 -2.29 -14.47 -9.86
N LEU A 277 -2.62 -13.19 -9.97
CA LEU A 277 -1.63 -12.11 -10.03
C LEU A 277 -1.58 -11.36 -8.69
N LEU A 278 -0.38 -11.29 -8.14
CA LEU A 278 -0.01 -10.62 -6.91
C LEU A 278 0.63 -9.25 -7.22
N LEU A 279 0.30 -8.24 -6.42
CA LEU A 279 0.96 -6.93 -6.46
C LEU A 279 2.02 -6.84 -5.36
N THR A 280 3.15 -6.19 -5.63
CA THR A 280 4.23 -5.99 -4.64
C THR A 280 4.88 -4.61 -4.74
N GLU A 281 5.61 -4.20 -3.70
CA GLU A 281 6.51 -3.05 -3.81
C GLU A 281 7.75 -3.41 -4.64
N SER A 282 8.45 -2.40 -5.16
CA SER A 282 9.64 -2.66 -5.98
C SER A 282 10.76 -3.35 -5.17
N ASN A 283 10.94 -3.00 -3.88
CA ASN A 283 12.08 -3.46 -3.07
C ASN A 283 11.75 -4.52 -2.00
N ASP A 284 10.48 -4.74 -1.65
CA ASP A 284 10.05 -5.68 -0.61
C ASP A 284 8.67 -6.27 -0.93
N ILE A 285 8.24 -7.25 -0.15
CA ILE A 285 6.97 -7.95 -0.27
C ILE A 285 6.04 -7.50 0.88
N PRO A 286 4.98 -6.72 0.63
CA PRO A 286 4.06 -6.26 1.67
C PRO A 286 3.47 -7.41 2.51
N PRO A 287 3.24 -7.25 3.83
CA PRO A 287 2.89 -8.36 4.71
C PRO A 287 1.62 -9.14 4.35
N ALA A 288 0.66 -8.51 3.67
CA ALA A 288 -0.53 -9.18 3.14
C ALA A 288 -0.18 -10.17 2.02
N ILE A 289 0.78 -9.81 1.17
CA ILE A 289 1.24 -10.57 0.00
C ILE A 289 2.21 -11.68 0.43
N TYR A 290 3.15 -11.37 1.33
CA TYR A 290 4.07 -12.38 1.90
C TYR A 290 3.30 -13.52 2.59
N ARG A 291 2.21 -13.19 3.30
CA ARG A 291 1.31 -14.18 3.91
C ARG A 291 0.62 -15.08 2.87
N LEU A 292 0.21 -14.53 1.73
CA LEU A 292 -0.35 -15.32 0.63
C LEU A 292 0.69 -16.23 -0.02
N LEU A 293 1.91 -15.73 -0.26
CA LEU A 293 3.04 -16.53 -0.73
C LEU A 293 3.28 -17.72 0.22
N ARG A 294 3.40 -17.46 1.52
CA ARG A 294 3.55 -18.48 2.59
C ARG A 294 2.43 -19.52 2.59
N ALA A 295 1.17 -19.10 2.39
CA ALA A 295 0.03 -20.01 2.34
C ALA A 295 0.06 -20.88 1.07
N HIS A 296 0.41 -20.31 -0.08
CA HIS A 296 0.50 -21.02 -1.35
C HIS A 296 1.66 -22.03 -1.39
N MET A 297 2.73 -21.80 -0.62
CA MET A 297 3.79 -22.80 -0.40
C MET A 297 3.33 -24.08 0.31
N LYS A 298 2.10 -24.14 0.86
CA LYS A 298 1.58 -25.28 1.65
C LYS A 298 2.50 -25.70 2.81
N VAL A 299 3.32 -24.77 3.32
CA VAL A 299 4.30 -25.03 4.39
C VAL A 299 3.55 -25.30 5.69
N ALA A 300 3.74 -26.50 6.25
CA ALA A 300 3.27 -26.82 7.60
C ALA A 300 3.90 -25.86 8.62
N PRO A 301 3.17 -25.43 9.67
CA PRO A 301 3.77 -24.69 10.76
C PRO A 301 4.89 -25.55 11.40
N PRO A 302 6.00 -24.93 11.85
CA PRO A 302 7.09 -25.68 12.47
C PRO A 302 6.56 -26.49 13.66
N SER A 303 6.90 -27.78 13.69
CA SER A 303 6.60 -28.62 14.85
C SER A 303 7.33 -28.07 16.08
N SER A 304 6.61 -27.92 17.20
CA SER A 304 7.23 -27.58 18.48
C SER A 304 8.37 -28.57 18.76
N PRO A 305 9.55 -28.09 19.22
CA PRO A 305 10.65 -28.99 19.55
C PRO A 305 10.20 -29.97 20.63
N GLY A 306 10.15 -31.25 20.29
CA GLY A 306 9.78 -32.32 21.20
C GLY A 306 10.77 -32.37 22.36
N ASN A 307 10.25 -32.34 23.60
CA ASN A 307 11.07 -32.43 24.81
C ASN A 307 11.84 -33.77 24.85
N PRO A 308 13.19 -33.76 24.81
CA PRO A 308 13.97 -34.98 24.85
C PRO A 308 14.20 -35.43 26.30
N SER A 309 13.25 -36.18 26.87
CA SER A 309 13.44 -36.79 28.20
C SER A 309 12.81 -38.19 28.34
N GLY A 310 13.51 -39.19 27.80
CA GLY A 310 13.58 -40.53 28.40
C GLY A 310 15.05 -40.81 28.72
N ASN A 311 15.46 -41.24 29.91
CA ASN A 311 14.90 -42.37 30.65
C ASN A 311 15.41 -42.44 32.12
N SER A 312 14.63 -43.10 32.97
CA SER A 312 15.03 -43.94 34.12
C SER A 312 15.46 -43.36 35.49
N SER A 313 14.82 -43.97 36.52
CA SER A 313 15.37 -44.33 37.86
C SER A 313 15.33 -43.32 39.01
N GLY A 314 14.72 -43.73 40.15
CA GLY A 314 15.09 -43.22 41.48
C GLY A 314 13.94 -42.96 42.47
N ASP A 315 13.53 -43.98 43.21
CA ASP A 315 12.60 -43.91 44.37
C ASP A 315 13.25 -43.30 45.63
N THR A 316 12.56 -42.42 46.37
CA THR A 316 12.24 -42.55 47.83
C THR A 316 11.71 -41.27 48.51
N SER A 317 10.95 -41.50 49.58
CA SER A 317 10.10 -40.64 50.43
C SER A 317 10.80 -39.67 51.40
N GLY A 318 10.05 -38.70 51.95
CA GLY A 318 10.45 -37.88 53.12
C GLY A 318 9.42 -36.82 53.57
N GLN A 319 8.94 -36.90 54.82
CA GLN A 319 7.78 -36.15 55.38
C GLN A 319 8.06 -34.70 55.86
N THR A 320 6.96 -33.94 56.03
CA THR A 320 6.76 -32.63 56.70
C THR A 320 6.65 -32.78 58.25
N PRO A 321 6.24 -31.79 59.12
CA PRO A 321 5.75 -30.40 58.92
C PRO A 321 6.22 -29.30 59.93
N GLY A 322 5.74 -28.04 59.77
CA GLY A 322 5.85 -26.95 60.77
C GLY A 322 5.18 -25.62 60.33
N ASP A 323 4.04 -25.29 60.94
CA ASP A 323 3.10 -24.15 60.68
C ASP A 323 3.50 -22.86 61.48
N PRO A 324 2.79 -21.70 61.50
CA PRO A 324 1.60 -21.24 60.73
C PRO A 324 1.62 -19.78 60.17
N THR A 325 0.77 -19.48 59.18
CA THR A 325 -0.41 -18.55 59.26
C THR A 325 -0.90 -17.97 57.92
N VAL A 326 -2.20 -17.65 57.90
CA VAL A 326 -3.00 -16.91 56.90
C VAL A 326 -3.44 -17.67 55.63
N ASN A 327 -4.65 -18.22 55.73
CA ASN A 327 -5.56 -18.48 54.61
C ASN A 327 -6.28 -17.18 54.22
N PRO A 328 -6.81 -17.02 52.99
CA PRO A 328 -8.26 -17.20 52.88
C PRO A 328 -8.77 -17.87 51.59
N ASP A 329 -9.81 -18.67 51.80
CA ASP A 329 -10.99 -18.91 50.97
C ASP A 329 -10.90 -18.87 49.43
N SER A 330 -11.17 -20.06 48.88
CA SER A 330 -11.78 -20.25 47.57
C SER A 330 -13.13 -19.50 47.45
N GLY A 331 -13.16 -18.43 46.65
CA GLY A 331 -14.38 -17.75 46.21
C GLY A 331 -14.62 -17.93 44.70
N GLY A 332 -15.82 -18.39 44.32
CA GLY A 332 -16.14 -18.64 42.91
C GLY A 332 -16.17 -17.37 42.07
N ASN A 333 -15.39 -17.32 40.99
CA ASN A 333 -15.35 -16.15 40.10
C ASN A 333 -16.55 -16.13 39.15
N SER A 334 -17.70 -15.62 39.62
CA SER A 334 -18.76 -15.16 38.71
C SER A 334 -18.21 -13.97 37.93
N THR A 335 -17.69 -14.23 36.73
CA THR A 335 -17.04 -13.23 35.87
C THR A 335 -17.91 -11.99 35.73
N LEU A 336 -17.48 -10.90 36.38
CA LEU A 336 -18.12 -9.60 36.27
C LEU A 336 -18.03 -9.14 34.81
N ARG A 337 -19.16 -8.81 34.18
CA ARG A 337 -19.19 -8.36 32.77
C ARG A 337 -19.56 -6.89 32.68
N GLY A 338 -18.98 -6.21 31.70
CA GLY A 338 -19.30 -4.83 31.40
C GLY A 338 -19.40 -4.56 29.90
N THR A 339 -20.25 -3.61 29.52
CA THR A 339 -20.45 -3.17 28.14
C THR A 339 -19.68 -1.88 27.89
N ILE A 340 -18.98 -1.79 26.75
CA ILE A 340 -18.22 -0.59 26.36
C ILE A 340 -19.15 0.49 25.82
N ASN A 341 -19.10 1.69 26.39
CA ASN A 341 -19.98 2.81 26.02
C ASN A 341 -19.28 3.93 25.24
N ALA A 342 -17.96 3.88 25.05
CA ALA A 342 -17.20 4.90 24.34
C ALA A 342 -17.56 4.92 22.83
N ALA A 343 -18.03 6.06 22.31
CA ALA A 343 -18.56 6.18 20.95
C ALA A 343 -17.55 5.88 19.83
N ALA A 344 -16.27 6.13 20.05
CA ALA A 344 -15.17 5.79 19.12
C ALA A 344 -14.53 4.42 19.43
N GLY A 345 -15.16 3.61 20.29
CA GLY A 345 -14.51 2.47 20.95
C GLY A 345 -13.61 2.89 22.11
N LEU A 346 -13.14 1.92 22.89
CA LEU A 346 -12.34 2.11 24.10
C LEU A 346 -10.98 1.41 23.97
N ASN A 347 -9.91 2.18 24.11
CA ASN A 347 -8.55 1.67 24.01
C ASN A 347 -8.26 0.65 25.12
N LEU A 348 -7.97 -0.59 24.73
CA LEU A 348 -7.35 -1.61 25.55
C LEU A 348 -5.84 -1.29 25.63
N ARG A 349 -5.32 -1.03 26.83
CA ARG A 349 -3.93 -0.57 27.04
C ARG A 349 -3.07 -1.61 27.76
N SER A 350 -1.77 -1.60 27.52
CA SER A 350 -0.83 -2.54 28.14
C SER A 350 -0.72 -2.39 29.66
N THR A 351 -0.98 -1.19 30.17
CA THR A 351 -0.95 -0.83 31.59
C THR A 351 -2.17 0.01 31.96
N PRO A 352 -2.58 0.08 33.25
CA PRO A 352 -3.69 0.91 33.71
C PRO A 352 -3.29 2.40 33.76
N SER A 353 -2.97 2.97 32.60
CA SER A 353 -2.56 4.37 32.40
C SER A 353 -3.01 4.87 31.03
N THR A 354 -3.36 6.16 30.92
CA THR A 354 -3.70 6.80 29.64
C THR A 354 -2.50 6.90 28.68
N THR A 355 -1.27 6.80 29.20
CA THR A 355 -0.03 6.72 28.42
C THR A 355 0.40 5.29 28.08
N GLY A 356 -0.30 4.26 28.60
CA GLY A 356 0.00 2.87 28.28
C GLY A 356 -0.24 2.56 26.80
N ARG A 357 0.68 1.82 26.17
CA ARG A 357 0.59 1.43 24.75
C ARG A 357 -0.78 0.82 24.45
N VAL A 358 -1.45 1.33 23.43
CA VAL A 358 -2.72 0.78 22.96
C VAL A 358 -2.45 -0.59 22.33
N LEU A 359 -3.03 -1.64 22.91
CA LEU A 359 -3.00 -3.01 22.40
C LEU A 359 -4.12 -3.27 21.38
N GLY A 360 -5.15 -2.44 21.39
CA GLY A 360 -6.27 -2.44 20.45
C GLY A 360 -7.36 -1.48 20.90
N VAL A 361 -8.38 -1.29 20.07
CA VAL A 361 -9.57 -0.51 20.42
C VAL A 361 -10.76 -1.48 20.48
N ILE A 362 -11.44 -1.54 21.62
CA ILE A 362 -12.63 -2.36 21.80
C ILE A 362 -13.85 -1.56 21.30
N PRO A 363 -14.62 -2.01 20.29
CA PRO A 363 -15.75 -1.26 19.76
C PRO A 363 -16.84 -0.96 20.80
N GLN A 364 -17.59 0.13 20.60
CA GLN A 364 -18.79 0.44 21.38
C GLN A 364 -19.79 -0.74 21.34
N GLY A 365 -20.52 -0.96 22.43
CA GLY A 365 -21.48 -2.05 22.55
C GLY A 365 -20.86 -3.43 22.82
N THR A 366 -19.53 -3.59 22.71
CA THR A 366 -18.87 -4.85 23.05
C THR A 366 -19.07 -5.19 24.52
N VAL A 367 -19.56 -6.39 24.83
CA VAL A 367 -19.63 -6.93 26.19
C VAL A 367 -18.34 -7.70 26.47
N VAL A 368 -17.63 -7.33 27.54
CA VAL A 368 -16.36 -7.93 27.92
C VAL A 368 -16.37 -8.44 29.36
N SER A 369 -15.64 -9.52 29.61
CA SER A 369 -15.42 -10.06 30.97
C SER A 369 -14.29 -9.27 31.65
N LEU A 370 -14.55 -8.76 32.85
CA LEU A 370 -13.63 -7.96 33.64
C LEU A 370 -12.93 -8.89 34.64
N SER A 371 -11.63 -9.10 34.47
CA SER A 371 -10.84 -10.06 35.24
C SER A 371 -10.17 -9.46 36.48
N ALA A 372 -9.93 -8.15 36.48
CA ALA A 372 -9.38 -7.41 37.63
C ALA A 372 -9.81 -5.93 37.60
N ARG A 373 -9.58 -5.21 38.71
CA ARG A 373 -9.72 -3.74 38.78
C ARG A 373 -8.52 -3.13 39.50
N GLN A 374 -7.95 -2.07 38.94
CA GLN A 374 -6.90 -1.27 39.56
C GLN A 374 -7.26 0.22 39.43
N GLY A 375 -7.77 0.80 40.52
CA GLY A 375 -8.25 2.18 40.54
C GLY A 375 -9.38 2.45 39.54
N GLN A 376 -9.13 3.36 38.59
CA GLN A 376 -10.04 3.75 37.51
C GLN A 376 -9.94 2.83 36.27
N TRP A 377 -9.31 1.65 36.37
CA TRP A 377 -9.13 0.73 35.24
C TRP A 377 -9.66 -0.66 35.57
N TYR A 378 -10.31 -1.30 34.60
CA TYR A 378 -10.61 -2.73 34.60
C TYR A 378 -9.65 -3.46 33.68
N GLN A 379 -9.17 -4.64 34.09
CA GLN A 379 -8.46 -5.54 33.20
C GLN A 379 -9.48 -6.41 32.45
N THR A 380 -9.26 -6.62 31.16
CA THR A 380 -10.06 -7.50 30.33
C THR A 380 -9.21 -8.15 29.24
N THR A 381 -9.73 -9.20 28.62
CA THR A 381 -9.15 -9.81 27.43
C THR A 381 -10.12 -9.61 26.27
N TYR A 382 -9.66 -8.96 25.20
CA TYR A 382 -10.41 -8.78 23.98
C TYR A 382 -9.60 -9.35 22.81
N GLN A 383 -10.25 -10.22 22.04
CA GLN A 383 -9.57 -11.13 21.10
C GLN A 383 -8.46 -11.91 21.83
N THR A 384 -7.20 -11.74 21.44
CA THR A 384 -6.02 -12.39 22.03
C THR A 384 -5.26 -11.51 23.03
N SER A 385 -5.62 -10.24 23.16
CA SER A 385 -4.89 -9.26 23.98
C SER A 385 -5.55 -9.10 25.35
N THR A 386 -4.77 -9.28 26.41
CA THR A 386 -5.15 -8.92 27.79
C THR A 386 -4.57 -7.57 28.15
N GLY A 387 -5.40 -6.64 28.63
CA GLY A 387 -5.00 -5.28 28.93
C GLY A 387 -6.04 -4.53 29.77
N TRP A 388 -5.85 -3.23 29.91
CA TRP A 388 -6.60 -2.36 30.81
C TRP A 388 -7.47 -1.38 30.04
N ILE A 389 -8.73 -1.25 30.44
CA ILE A 389 -9.72 -0.31 29.91
C ILE A 389 -10.23 0.63 31.00
N PHE A 390 -10.51 1.88 30.65
CA PHE A 390 -10.83 2.92 31.62
C PHE A 390 -12.30 2.84 32.08
N SER A 391 -12.51 2.79 33.40
CA SER A 391 -13.78 2.37 34.01
C SER A 391 -14.96 3.30 33.76
N SER A 392 -14.74 4.57 33.47
CA SER A 392 -15.81 5.54 33.17
C SER A 392 -16.54 5.26 31.85
N TYR A 393 -15.98 4.39 31.00
CA TYR A 393 -16.55 3.99 29.71
C TYR A 393 -17.15 2.57 29.71
N VAL A 394 -17.39 1.99 30.90
CA VAL A 394 -17.89 0.62 31.07
C VAL A 394 -19.12 0.59 31.98
N THR A 395 -20.28 0.14 31.47
CA THR A 395 -21.46 -0.16 32.32
C THR A 395 -21.41 -1.61 32.76
N LEU A 396 -21.50 -1.87 34.07
CA LEU A 396 -21.52 -3.24 34.62
C LEU A 396 -22.91 -3.88 34.51
N ALA A 397 -22.95 -5.19 34.22
CA ALA A 397 -24.19 -5.98 34.24
C ALA A 397 -24.51 -6.49 35.66
N ALA A 398 -25.78 -6.40 36.07
CA ALA A 398 -26.25 -6.96 37.34
C ALA A 398 -26.37 -8.50 37.26
N SER A 399 -25.94 -9.20 38.32
CA SER A 399 -25.79 -10.66 38.34
C SER A 399 -27.04 -11.42 38.82
N SER A 400 -27.40 -12.49 38.12
CA SER A 400 -28.32 -13.55 38.58
C SER A 400 -27.78 -14.95 38.22
N SER A 401 -28.24 -16.01 38.90
CA SER A 401 -27.47 -17.26 39.07
C SER A 401 -28.31 -18.56 39.12
N ALA A 402 -27.96 -19.59 38.32
CA ALA A 402 -28.29 -21.05 38.41
C ALA A 402 -27.93 -21.78 37.07
N SER A 403 -27.94 -23.11 36.87
CA SER A 403 -27.54 -24.32 37.66
C SER A 403 -27.80 -25.61 36.83
N GLY A 404 -26.84 -26.54 36.70
CA GLY A 404 -26.99 -27.92 36.13
C GLY A 404 -27.29 -28.06 34.62
N SER A 405 -27.17 -29.22 33.93
CA SER A 405 -26.59 -30.55 34.22
C SER A 405 -26.54 -31.42 32.93
N THR A 406 -25.53 -32.28 32.74
CA THR A 406 -25.49 -33.41 31.75
C THR A 406 -26.31 -34.63 32.25
N PRO A 407 -26.59 -35.75 31.51
CA PRO A 407 -25.79 -36.39 30.43
C PRO A 407 -26.55 -37.08 29.25
N ALA A 408 -25.80 -37.68 28.29
CA ALA A 408 -25.90 -39.10 27.84
C ALA A 408 -25.59 -39.35 26.34
N GLN A 409 -24.90 -40.47 26.06
CA GLN A 409 -24.74 -41.10 24.72
C GLN A 409 -25.02 -42.62 24.88
N PRO A 410 -25.57 -43.30 23.87
CA PRO A 410 -24.87 -44.44 23.21
C PRO A 410 -25.17 -44.52 21.69
N GLY A 411 -24.53 -45.34 20.83
CA GLY A 411 -23.38 -46.25 20.94
C GLY A 411 -23.38 -47.28 19.78
N SER A 412 -22.20 -47.77 19.34
CA SER A 412 -21.92 -48.98 18.49
C SER A 412 -22.67 -49.21 17.14
N GLY A 413 -22.09 -49.76 16.06
CA GLY A 413 -20.72 -50.22 15.79
C GLY A 413 -20.65 -51.28 14.65
N THR A 414 -19.45 -51.57 14.11
CA THR A 414 -19.11 -52.67 13.16
C THR A 414 -19.73 -52.58 11.74
N SER A 415 -19.18 -53.12 10.64
CA SER A 415 -17.87 -53.76 10.30
C SER A 415 -17.50 -53.33 8.85
N ALA A 416 -16.43 -53.72 8.15
CA ALA A 416 -15.41 -54.76 8.35
C ALA A 416 -14.01 -54.28 7.82
N ALA A 417 -13.20 -55.17 7.23
CA ALA A 417 -11.85 -54.87 6.73
C ALA A 417 -11.51 -55.59 5.42
N GLY A 418 -10.51 -55.06 4.68
CA GLY A 418 -9.75 -55.74 3.63
C GLY A 418 -8.27 -55.39 3.80
N SER A 419 -7.39 -56.40 3.90
CA SER A 419 -6.09 -56.27 4.55
C SER A 419 -4.89 -56.01 3.63
N GLY A 420 -3.95 -55.19 4.10
CA GLY A 420 -2.60 -55.04 3.53
C GLY A 420 -1.71 -54.17 4.43
N SER A 421 -0.79 -54.80 5.16
CA SER A 421 0.20 -54.15 6.05
C SER A 421 1.51 -54.97 6.02
N PRO A 422 2.65 -54.43 6.48
CA PRO A 422 3.16 -53.06 6.29
C PRO A 422 4.64 -53.07 5.84
N ILE A 423 5.17 -51.96 5.32
CA ILE A 423 6.62 -51.74 5.26
C ILE A 423 6.95 -50.34 5.78
N ASN A 424 7.72 -50.30 6.88
CA ASN A 424 8.41 -49.10 7.34
C ASN A 424 9.65 -48.86 6.48
N SER A 425 9.77 -47.68 5.90
CA SER A 425 11.08 -47.07 5.64
C SER A 425 10.92 -45.56 5.53
N ALA A 426 11.53 -44.83 6.47
CA ALA A 426 11.65 -43.39 6.36
C ALA A 426 12.61 -43.05 5.22
N THR A 427 12.07 -42.51 4.13
CA THR A 427 12.80 -41.65 3.18
C THR A 427 12.23 -40.25 3.34
N GLY A 428 13.11 -39.25 3.49
CA GLY A 428 12.69 -37.87 3.79
C GLY A 428 11.66 -37.35 2.79
N ILE A 429 10.65 -36.63 3.31
CA ILE A 429 9.67 -35.96 2.47
C ILE A 429 10.38 -34.80 1.77
N ASP A 430 10.36 -34.80 0.45
CA ASP A 430 10.76 -33.67 -0.39
C ASP A 430 9.76 -32.51 -0.18
N LEU A 431 10.29 -31.29 0.02
CA LEU A 431 9.54 -30.13 0.51
C LEU A 431 9.30 -29.05 -0.55
N SER A 432 9.26 -29.42 -1.84
CA SER A 432 8.97 -28.50 -2.94
C SER A 432 7.47 -28.25 -3.16
N PRO A 433 6.95 -27.03 -2.90
CA PRO A 433 5.71 -26.58 -3.54
C PRO A 433 5.98 -26.29 -5.03
N ASN A 434 5.49 -27.18 -5.89
CA ASN A 434 5.80 -27.22 -7.32
C ASN A 434 5.08 -26.16 -8.17
N GLY A 435 5.60 -24.93 -8.20
CA GLY A 435 5.17 -23.86 -9.13
C GLY A 435 6.21 -22.75 -9.27
N THR A 436 6.16 -22.00 -10.37
CA THR A 436 7.07 -20.88 -10.65
C THR A 436 6.42 -19.54 -10.31
N VAL A 437 7.17 -18.65 -9.66
CA VAL A 437 6.79 -17.24 -9.52
C VAL A 437 7.29 -16.48 -10.75
N TYR A 438 6.39 -16.15 -11.66
CA TYR A 438 6.67 -15.30 -12.81
C TYR A 438 6.75 -13.85 -12.35
N ILE A 439 7.95 -13.28 -12.34
CA ILE A 439 8.18 -11.87 -12.02
C ILE A 439 8.02 -11.06 -13.32
N LEU A 440 7.04 -10.17 -13.31
CA LEU A 440 6.67 -9.33 -14.45
C LEU A 440 7.39 -8.00 -14.37
N GLY A 441 8.12 -7.67 -15.43
CA GLY A 441 8.87 -6.41 -15.54
C GLY A 441 10.33 -6.49 -15.09
N GLY A 442 11.08 -5.46 -15.45
CA GLY A 442 12.51 -5.34 -15.16
C GLY A 442 12.82 -5.14 -13.67
N SER A 443 14.11 -5.12 -13.32
CA SER A 443 14.56 -4.90 -11.94
C SER A 443 14.31 -3.47 -11.40
N GLY A 444 13.76 -2.56 -12.20
CA GLY A 444 13.20 -1.29 -11.71
C GLY A 444 11.76 -1.42 -11.22
N ALA A 445 10.96 -2.29 -11.84
CA ALA A 445 9.56 -2.52 -11.48
C ALA A 445 9.43 -3.44 -10.25
N VAL A 446 10.12 -4.58 -10.29
CA VAL A 446 10.27 -5.52 -9.16
C VAL A 446 11.75 -5.85 -9.04
N SER A 447 12.43 -5.31 -8.04
CA SER A 447 13.88 -5.39 -7.87
C SER A 447 14.42 -6.82 -7.70
N LEU A 448 15.75 -6.93 -7.79
CA LEU A 448 16.46 -8.15 -7.38
C LEU A 448 16.36 -8.39 -5.86
N GLN A 449 16.12 -7.37 -5.04
CA GLN A 449 15.88 -7.55 -3.60
C GLN A 449 14.54 -8.24 -3.34
N ALA A 450 13.45 -7.76 -3.95
CA ALA A 450 12.14 -8.40 -3.88
C ALA A 450 12.20 -9.84 -4.43
N GLN A 451 12.88 -10.06 -5.56
CA GLN A 451 13.16 -11.40 -6.09
C GLN A 451 13.93 -12.28 -5.08
N ASN A 452 15.01 -11.77 -4.49
CA ASN A 452 15.80 -12.51 -3.50
C ASN A 452 14.97 -12.86 -2.25
N ILE A 453 14.00 -12.03 -1.85
CA ILE A 453 13.10 -12.34 -0.72
C ILE A 453 12.18 -13.52 -1.06
N ILE A 454 11.66 -13.58 -2.29
CA ILE A 454 10.81 -14.69 -2.80
C ILE A 454 11.59 -16.00 -2.93
N GLU A 455 12.85 -15.90 -3.36
CA GLU A 455 13.80 -17.01 -3.50
C GLU A 455 14.45 -17.42 -2.16
N GLY A 456 14.18 -16.70 -1.07
CA GLY A 456 14.73 -16.98 0.26
C GLY A 456 16.20 -16.58 0.47
N LYS A 457 16.77 -15.86 -0.48
CA LYS A 457 18.15 -15.36 -0.49
C LYS A 457 18.32 -14.05 0.28
N ALA A 458 17.23 -13.36 0.57
CA ALA A 458 17.21 -12.14 1.38
C ALA A 458 16.03 -12.13 2.37
N SER A 459 16.13 -11.31 3.40
CA SER A 459 15.05 -11.06 4.36
C SER A 459 14.26 -9.81 3.96
N SER A 460 12.96 -9.85 4.22
CA SER A 460 12.10 -8.67 4.19
C SER A 460 12.46 -7.69 5.32
N ALA A 461 12.32 -6.39 5.07
CA ALA A 461 12.45 -5.34 6.07
C ALA A 461 11.20 -5.21 6.96
N TYR A 462 10.03 -5.68 6.51
CA TYR A 462 8.82 -5.75 7.34
C TYR A 462 9.00 -6.74 8.50
N PRO A 463 8.94 -6.29 9.78
CA PRO A 463 9.07 -7.18 10.92
C PRO A 463 7.98 -8.27 11.00
N GLU A 464 6.81 -8.04 10.39
CA GLU A 464 5.71 -9.00 10.27
C GLU A 464 6.11 -10.24 9.46
N ASN A 465 6.96 -10.07 8.43
CA ASN A 465 7.37 -11.16 7.54
C ASN A 465 8.41 -12.10 8.18
N LEU A 466 9.03 -11.66 9.27
CA LEU A 466 10.02 -12.41 10.04
C LEU A 466 9.39 -13.27 11.15
N GLN A 467 8.08 -13.12 11.39
CA GLN A 467 7.32 -13.78 12.46
C GLN A 467 6.66 -15.09 12.00
N SER A 468 6.48 -16.02 12.93
CA SER A 468 5.73 -17.27 12.69
C SER A 468 4.25 -16.99 12.42
N PHE A 469 3.78 -17.31 11.21
CA PHE A 469 2.38 -17.10 10.81
C PHE A 469 1.42 -18.12 11.45
N PRO A 470 0.25 -17.70 11.95
CA PRO A 470 -0.86 -18.62 12.23
C PRO A 470 -1.42 -19.20 10.92
N PRO A 471 -2.07 -20.38 10.95
CA PRO A 471 -2.78 -20.90 9.78
C PRO A 471 -3.90 -19.95 9.33
N LEU A 472 -4.16 -19.88 8.03
CA LEU A 472 -5.28 -19.10 7.49
C LEU A 472 -6.63 -19.60 8.04
N PRO A 473 -7.61 -18.70 8.27
CA PRO A 473 -8.96 -19.11 8.57
C PRO A 473 -9.54 -19.92 7.41
N SER A 474 -10.19 -21.05 7.72
CA SER A 474 -10.69 -22.00 6.71
C SER A 474 -11.86 -21.48 5.87
N GLN A 475 -12.48 -20.38 6.28
CA GLN A 475 -13.52 -19.67 5.53
C GLN A 475 -13.43 -18.16 5.77
N ILE A 476 -13.67 -17.38 4.71
CA ILE A 476 -13.99 -15.95 4.81
C ILE A 476 -15.51 -15.85 4.87
N THR A 477 -16.05 -15.46 6.01
CA THR A 477 -17.48 -15.15 6.13
C THR A 477 -17.78 -13.82 5.44
N PRO A 478 -18.74 -13.75 4.49
CA PRO A 478 -19.23 -12.49 3.97
C PRO A 478 -19.79 -11.59 5.10
N PRO A 479 -19.81 -10.26 4.94
CA PRO A 479 -20.63 -9.42 5.80
C PRO A 479 -22.11 -9.84 5.71
N PRO A 480 -22.92 -9.64 6.76
CA PRO A 480 -24.35 -9.95 6.69
C PRO A 480 -25.01 -9.17 5.55
N PRO A 481 -25.96 -9.75 4.79
CA PRO A 481 -26.75 -8.98 3.84
C PRO A 481 -27.47 -7.85 4.58
N ALA A 482 -27.56 -6.68 3.94
CA ALA A 482 -28.29 -5.54 4.49
C ALA A 482 -29.77 -5.90 4.66
N SER A 483 -30.17 -6.22 5.90
CA SER A 483 -31.54 -6.61 6.22
C SER A 483 -32.52 -5.49 5.90
N GLY A 484 -33.40 -5.74 4.94
CA GLY A 484 -34.33 -4.73 4.43
C GLY A 484 -35.57 -4.49 5.31
N SER A 485 -36.41 -3.57 4.81
CA SER A 485 -37.82 -3.37 5.19
C SER A 485 -38.12 -3.19 6.69
N GLY A 486 -37.80 -2.00 7.21
CA GLY A 486 -38.47 -1.43 8.37
C GLY A 486 -38.95 -0.02 8.04
N THR A 487 -40.22 0.14 7.66
CA THR A 487 -40.85 1.47 7.50
C THR A 487 -40.93 2.16 8.87
N PRO A 488 -40.29 3.32 9.09
CA PRO A 488 -40.53 4.12 10.29
C PRO A 488 -41.96 4.69 10.25
N PRO A 489 -42.65 4.80 11.41
CA PRO A 489 -43.97 5.41 11.44
C PRO A 489 -43.90 6.91 11.09
N ALA A 490 -44.97 7.41 10.48
CA ALA A 490 -45.10 8.84 10.18
C ALA A 490 -45.28 9.66 11.46
N ASP A 491 -44.56 10.77 11.57
CA ASP A 491 -44.78 11.83 12.54
C ASP A 491 -44.77 13.18 11.78
N PRO A 492 -45.68 14.14 12.06
CA PRO A 492 -45.89 15.28 11.19
C PRO A 492 -44.88 16.40 11.48
N GLY A 493 -44.15 16.83 10.45
CA GLY A 493 -43.14 17.87 10.61
C GLY A 493 -43.70 19.28 10.86
N PRO A 494 -42.89 20.19 11.43
CA PRO A 494 -43.12 21.63 11.33
C PRO A 494 -42.62 22.17 9.98
N ALA A 495 -43.27 23.23 9.48
CA ALA A 495 -43.12 23.71 8.11
C ALA A 495 -41.75 24.35 7.78
N THR A 496 -41.32 24.19 6.54
CA THR A 496 -40.18 24.88 5.92
C THR A 496 -40.43 26.38 5.72
N PRO A 497 -39.52 27.28 6.11
CA PRO A 497 -39.34 28.56 5.41
C PRO A 497 -38.60 28.32 4.07
N PRO A 498 -38.82 29.16 3.04
CA PRO A 498 -38.22 28.95 1.73
C PRO A 498 -36.71 29.23 1.75
N VAL A 499 -35.90 28.21 1.47
CA VAL A 499 -34.47 28.41 1.20
C VAL A 499 -34.33 29.00 -0.20
N VAL A 500 -33.88 30.26 -0.26
CA VAL A 500 -33.42 30.89 -1.49
C VAL A 500 -32.29 30.04 -2.09
N THR A 501 -32.44 29.59 -3.33
CA THR A 501 -31.37 28.91 -4.07
C THR A 501 -30.15 29.84 -4.16
N PRO A 502 -28.97 29.49 -3.61
CA PRO A 502 -27.75 30.16 -4.01
C PRO A 502 -27.53 29.92 -5.51
N PRO A 503 -26.91 30.86 -6.24
CA PRO A 503 -26.70 30.70 -7.68
C PRO A 503 -25.85 29.46 -7.96
N VAL A 504 -26.11 28.83 -9.11
CA VAL A 504 -25.25 27.78 -9.66
C VAL A 504 -23.86 28.39 -9.87
N VAL A 505 -22.94 28.07 -8.97
CA VAL A 505 -21.51 28.24 -9.22
C VAL A 505 -21.16 27.15 -10.22
N THR A 506 -21.10 27.51 -11.50
CA THR A 506 -20.42 26.69 -12.51
C THR A 506 -19.04 26.32 -11.97
N PRO A 507 -18.61 25.05 -12.03
CA PRO A 507 -17.27 24.68 -11.65
C PRO A 507 -16.29 25.58 -12.43
N PRO A 508 -15.28 26.19 -11.77
CA PRO A 508 -14.35 27.05 -12.47
C PRO A 508 -13.69 26.23 -13.58
N VAL A 509 -13.70 26.78 -14.80
CA VAL A 509 -12.86 26.30 -15.90
C VAL A 509 -11.46 26.11 -15.34
N ALA A 510 -10.83 24.97 -15.62
CA ALA A 510 -9.47 24.68 -15.21
C ALA A 510 -8.59 25.92 -15.43
N SER A 511 -8.06 26.48 -14.34
CA SER A 511 -7.42 27.79 -14.39
C SER A 511 -6.16 27.68 -15.24
N GLN A 512 -6.26 28.12 -16.49
CA GLN A 512 -5.16 28.13 -17.43
C GLN A 512 -4.01 28.90 -16.77
N TYR A 513 -2.94 28.17 -16.45
CA TYR A 513 -1.79 28.75 -15.78
C TYR A 513 -1.22 29.87 -16.65
N ASP A 514 -1.14 31.06 -16.07
CA ASP A 514 -0.62 32.25 -16.74
C ASP A 514 0.79 32.53 -16.20
N PRO A 515 1.86 32.14 -16.93
CA PRO A 515 3.23 32.31 -16.46
C PRO A 515 3.65 33.77 -16.30
N SER A 516 2.89 34.73 -16.85
CA SER A 516 3.17 36.16 -16.67
C SER A 516 2.80 36.69 -15.28
N LYS A 517 2.02 35.93 -14.50
CA LYS A 517 1.64 36.27 -13.12
C LYS A 517 2.68 35.87 -12.08
N GLU A 518 3.67 35.04 -12.42
CA GLU A 518 4.81 34.77 -11.54
C GLU A 518 5.76 35.96 -11.55
N ILE A 519 5.61 36.86 -10.58
CA ILE A 519 6.47 38.02 -10.39
C ILE A 519 7.72 37.58 -9.61
N PRO A 520 8.96 37.87 -10.06
CA PRO A 520 10.16 37.55 -9.30
C PRO A 520 10.20 38.27 -7.95
N VAL A 521 10.42 37.51 -6.88
CA VAL A 521 10.61 38.03 -5.51
C VAL A 521 12.10 38.31 -5.30
N ASP A 522 12.43 39.46 -4.70
CA ASP A 522 13.79 39.72 -4.22
C ASP A 522 14.01 38.95 -2.91
N PRO A 523 14.89 37.92 -2.88
CA PRO A 523 15.13 37.16 -1.67
C PRO A 523 15.71 38.00 -0.53
N PHE A 524 16.35 39.14 -0.80
CA PHE A 524 16.97 39.98 0.23
C PHE A 524 16.11 41.18 0.67
N GLN A 525 14.86 41.28 0.22
CA GLN A 525 13.96 42.37 0.61
C GLN A 525 13.76 42.42 2.14
N GLY A 526 14.34 43.44 2.78
CA GLY A 526 14.27 43.61 4.24
C GLY A 526 15.20 42.69 5.05
N ILE A 527 16.07 41.91 4.40
CA ILE A 527 17.01 40.99 5.05
C ILE A 527 18.45 41.56 4.96
N PRO A 528 19.20 41.67 6.08
CA PRO A 528 20.57 42.18 6.05
C PRO A 528 21.52 41.36 5.17
N ALA A 529 22.47 42.04 4.55
CA ALA A 529 23.55 41.38 3.82
C ALA A 529 24.34 40.44 4.76
N ARG A 530 24.59 39.21 4.32
CA ARG A 530 25.23 38.13 5.09
C ARG A 530 24.50 37.73 6.38
N ALA A 531 23.17 37.81 6.43
CA ALA A 531 22.35 37.46 7.60
C ALA A 531 22.55 36.05 8.17
N LEU A 532 23.08 35.10 7.39
CA LEU A 532 23.37 33.71 7.80
C LEU A 532 24.87 33.43 7.94
N SER A 533 25.69 34.48 8.13
CA SER A 533 27.14 34.34 8.29
C SER A 533 27.51 33.41 9.44
N GLY A 534 28.31 32.38 9.14
CA GLY A 534 28.75 31.39 10.11
C GLY A 534 27.80 30.20 10.30
N LYS A 535 26.66 30.16 9.59
CA LYS A 535 25.75 29.01 9.57
C LYS A 535 26.15 28.00 8.50
N THR A 536 26.05 26.71 8.84
CA THR A 536 26.17 25.59 7.88
C THR A 536 24.79 25.02 7.61
N ILE A 537 24.35 24.99 6.36
CA ILE A 537 23.01 24.51 5.98
C ILE A 537 23.18 23.42 4.93
N VAL A 538 22.57 22.26 5.17
CA VAL A 538 22.46 21.20 4.16
C VAL A 538 21.16 21.39 3.41
N VAL A 539 21.25 21.43 2.09
CA VAL A 539 20.11 21.46 1.18
C VAL A 539 20.09 20.14 0.42
N ASP A 540 18.96 19.45 0.49
CA ASP A 540 18.76 18.11 -0.06
C ASP A 540 17.67 18.13 -1.13
N PRO A 541 18.01 18.24 -2.42
CA PRO A 541 17.04 18.00 -3.49
C PRO A 541 16.71 16.51 -3.54
N GLY A 542 15.48 16.15 -3.17
CA GLY A 542 14.98 14.77 -3.14
C GLY A 542 15.13 14.04 -4.47
N HIS A 543 15.19 12.71 -4.42
CA HIS A 543 15.41 11.82 -5.58
C HIS A 543 16.73 12.12 -6.33
N GLY A 544 16.91 11.63 -7.57
CA GLY A 544 18.09 11.90 -8.40
C GLY A 544 18.71 10.65 -9.03
N GLY A 545 19.31 10.83 -10.20
CA GLY A 545 19.88 9.76 -11.01
C GLY A 545 18.79 8.77 -11.47
N PRO A 546 18.88 7.47 -11.09
CA PRO A 546 17.88 6.47 -11.45
C PRO A 546 16.53 6.64 -10.73
N ASP A 547 16.47 7.41 -9.64
CA ASP A 547 15.21 7.75 -8.98
C ASP A 547 14.67 9.07 -9.54
N ALA A 548 13.51 9.00 -10.22
CA ALA A 548 12.85 10.15 -10.81
C ALA A 548 11.97 10.94 -9.82
N GLY A 549 11.63 10.35 -8.68
CA GLY A 549 10.52 10.80 -7.84
C GLY A 549 9.17 10.66 -8.55
N ALA A 550 8.20 11.47 -8.15
CA ALA A 550 6.93 11.59 -8.83
C ALA A 550 7.08 12.15 -10.26
N VAL A 551 6.17 11.73 -11.14
CA VAL A 551 6.09 12.19 -12.53
C VAL A 551 4.77 12.91 -12.73
N GLY A 552 4.81 14.16 -13.19
CA GLY A 552 3.63 14.95 -13.46
C GLY A 552 2.93 14.57 -14.78
N PRO A 553 1.68 15.03 -15.00
CA PRO A 553 0.89 14.66 -16.16
C PRO A 553 1.46 15.13 -17.52
N ASN A 554 2.37 16.11 -17.54
CA ASN A 554 3.12 16.52 -18.73
C ASN A 554 4.54 15.91 -18.80
N HIS A 555 4.75 14.76 -18.15
CA HIS A 555 6.04 14.04 -18.07
C HIS A 555 7.19 14.84 -17.44
N THR A 556 6.87 15.77 -16.54
CA THR A 556 7.89 16.46 -15.76
C THR A 556 8.32 15.60 -14.56
N TYR A 557 9.60 15.63 -14.21
CA TYR A 557 10.16 14.83 -13.12
C TYR A 557 10.39 15.65 -11.87
N GLU A 558 9.93 15.14 -10.73
CA GLU A 558 10.15 15.75 -9.42
C GLU A 558 11.64 15.99 -9.15
N LYS A 559 12.51 15.03 -9.47
CA LYS A 559 13.96 15.16 -9.26
C LYS A 559 14.59 16.39 -9.92
N ASP A 560 14.04 16.87 -11.03
CA ASP A 560 14.56 18.00 -11.80
C ASP A 560 14.08 19.33 -11.21
N ASN A 561 12.81 19.38 -10.81
CA ASN A 561 12.23 20.52 -10.10
C ASN A 561 12.92 20.73 -8.73
N ASN A 562 13.07 19.66 -7.95
CA ASN A 562 13.78 19.68 -6.66
C ASN A 562 15.21 20.20 -6.81
N LEU A 563 15.95 19.70 -7.81
CA LEU A 563 17.31 20.15 -8.10
C LEU A 563 17.35 21.64 -8.48
N ALA A 564 16.46 22.09 -9.36
CA ALA A 564 16.41 23.48 -9.80
C ALA A 564 16.09 24.46 -8.65
N ILE A 565 15.20 24.08 -7.72
CA ILE A 565 14.90 24.86 -6.51
C ILE A 565 16.11 24.85 -5.56
N ALA A 566 16.71 23.68 -5.30
CA ALA A 566 17.88 23.55 -4.42
C ALA A 566 19.09 24.34 -4.92
N LEU A 567 19.35 24.37 -6.23
CA LEU A 567 20.44 25.16 -6.82
C LEU A 567 20.20 26.67 -6.68
N ALA A 568 18.95 27.13 -6.84
CA ALA A 568 18.57 28.52 -6.58
C ALA A 568 18.74 28.88 -5.09
N LEU A 569 18.27 28.02 -4.18
CA LEU A 569 18.41 28.21 -2.73
C LEU A 569 19.90 28.24 -2.32
N ASN A 570 20.72 27.34 -2.85
CA ASN A 570 22.17 27.31 -2.63
C ASN A 570 22.86 28.63 -3.03
N ALA A 571 22.45 29.27 -4.13
CA ALA A 571 22.96 30.58 -4.52
C ALA A 571 22.55 31.67 -3.50
N ILE A 572 21.28 31.71 -3.11
CA ILE A 572 20.74 32.68 -2.13
C ILE A 572 21.42 32.52 -0.76
N LEU A 573 21.51 31.29 -0.23
CA LEU A 573 22.14 31.01 1.06
C LEU A 573 23.64 31.35 1.08
N LYS A 574 24.38 31.10 -0.02
CA LYS A 574 25.77 31.54 -0.17
C LYS A 574 25.91 33.06 -0.17
N GLN A 575 25.03 33.77 -0.88
CA GLN A 575 24.97 35.24 -0.85
C GLN A 575 24.58 35.77 0.54
N ALA A 576 23.75 35.05 1.29
CA ALA A 576 23.43 35.28 2.69
C ALA A 576 24.57 34.90 3.66
N GLY A 577 25.72 34.43 3.18
CA GLY A 577 26.92 34.16 3.98
C GLY A 577 26.96 32.79 4.66
N ALA A 578 26.00 31.90 4.38
CA ALA A 578 26.01 30.53 4.90
C ALA A 578 27.01 29.65 4.12
N LYS A 579 27.59 28.67 4.83
CA LYS A 579 28.24 27.51 4.21
C LYS A 579 27.14 26.53 3.79
N VAL A 580 26.93 26.39 2.49
CA VAL A 580 25.93 25.45 1.94
C VAL A 580 26.60 24.13 1.55
N VAL A 581 26.00 23.02 1.99
CA VAL A 581 26.32 21.67 1.53
C VAL A 581 25.11 21.15 0.75
N LEU A 582 25.32 20.71 -0.48
CA LEU A 582 24.30 20.01 -1.25
C LEU A 582 24.52 18.51 -1.11
N THR A 583 23.45 17.73 -0.94
CA THR A 583 23.55 16.25 -1.00
C THR A 583 23.86 15.78 -2.42
N ARG A 584 23.28 16.46 -3.42
CA ARG A 584 23.64 16.38 -4.85
C ARG A 584 23.47 17.75 -5.50
N ASP A 585 24.28 18.03 -6.53
CA ASP A 585 24.23 19.27 -7.33
C ASP A 585 23.94 19.02 -8.83
N SER A 586 23.69 17.76 -9.19
CA SER A 586 23.35 17.30 -10.54
C SER A 586 22.31 16.15 -10.48
N ASP A 587 21.93 15.61 -11.63
CA ASP A 587 21.05 14.44 -11.73
C ASP A 587 21.82 13.14 -11.42
N VAL A 588 22.15 12.96 -10.14
CA VAL A 588 22.89 11.81 -9.61
C VAL A 588 22.29 11.34 -8.29
N SER A 589 22.49 10.07 -7.97
CA SER A 589 22.27 9.51 -6.63
C SER A 589 23.52 9.76 -5.77
N PRO A 590 23.41 10.32 -4.56
CA PRO A 590 24.52 10.35 -3.59
C PRO A 590 25.13 8.99 -3.24
N ALA A 591 24.38 7.88 -3.42
CA ALA A 591 24.89 6.52 -3.23
C ALA A 591 25.37 5.87 -4.54
N THR A 592 26.49 5.15 -4.50
CA THR A 592 26.96 4.33 -5.62
C THR A 592 27.49 2.99 -5.09
N PRO A 593 26.90 1.83 -5.43
CA PRO A 593 25.70 1.65 -6.27
C PRO A 593 24.43 2.22 -5.62
N PHE A 594 23.47 2.62 -6.46
CA PHE A 594 22.18 3.14 -5.99
C PHE A 594 21.31 2.04 -5.36
N SER A 595 20.71 2.38 -4.22
CA SER A 595 19.45 1.83 -3.74
C SER A 595 18.78 2.90 -2.88
N VAL A 596 17.44 2.94 -2.79
CA VAL A 596 16.72 4.01 -2.07
C VAL A 596 17.22 4.18 -0.63
N ILE A 597 17.44 3.08 0.12
CA ILE A 597 17.93 3.18 1.51
C ILE A 597 19.39 3.64 1.58
N ALA A 598 20.27 3.18 0.69
CA ALA A 598 21.66 3.64 0.66
C ALA A 598 21.75 5.13 0.27
N ASP A 599 20.88 5.58 -0.65
CA ASP A 599 20.76 6.96 -1.10
C ASP A 599 20.27 7.89 0.03
N LEU A 600 19.20 7.50 0.73
CA LEU A 600 18.69 8.22 1.90
C LEU A 600 19.72 8.24 3.06
N GLN A 601 20.43 7.14 3.30
CA GLN A 601 21.52 7.11 4.29
C GLN A 601 22.71 7.99 3.88
N ALA A 602 23.08 8.02 2.60
CA ALA A 602 24.15 8.90 2.12
C ALA A 602 23.80 10.39 2.31
N ARG A 603 22.54 10.78 2.13
CA ARG A 603 22.05 12.15 2.44
C ARG A 603 22.18 12.47 3.93
N VAL A 604 21.76 11.55 4.79
CA VAL A 604 21.89 11.65 6.27
C VAL A 604 23.36 11.74 6.68
N ASP A 605 24.24 10.94 6.07
CA ASP A 605 25.67 10.91 6.34
C ASP A 605 26.33 12.25 5.94
N ILE A 606 26.04 12.76 4.74
CA ILE A 606 26.48 14.09 4.30
C ILE A 606 26.03 15.16 5.29
N ALA A 607 24.77 15.12 5.72
CA ALA A 607 24.22 16.09 6.65
C ALA A 607 24.91 16.04 8.02
N ASN A 608 25.00 14.85 8.63
CA ASN A 608 25.59 14.64 9.95
C ASN A 608 27.11 14.93 9.97
N GLN A 609 27.86 14.49 8.95
CA GLN A 609 29.30 14.74 8.83
C GLN A 609 29.61 16.22 8.56
N SER A 610 28.69 16.98 7.97
CA SER A 610 28.88 18.42 7.73
C SER A 610 28.80 19.29 8.99
N HIS A 611 28.27 18.72 10.10
CA HIS A 611 27.90 19.43 11.33
C HIS A 611 26.99 20.64 11.07
N ALA A 612 25.96 20.45 10.24
CA ALA A 612 25.05 21.52 9.86
C ALA A 612 24.20 22.06 11.03
N ASP A 613 23.90 23.36 11.00
CA ASP A 613 22.91 24.00 11.83
C ASP A 613 21.47 23.60 11.42
N LEU A 614 21.23 23.29 10.14
CA LEU A 614 19.92 22.91 9.58
C LEU A 614 20.06 21.90 8.43
N PHE A 615 19.05 21.04 8.28
CA PHE A 615 18.84 20.18 7.11
C PHE A 615 17.49 20.48 6.45
N ILE A 616 17.50 20.79 5.15
CA ILE A 616 16.32 21.17 4.36
C ILE A 616 16.20 20.22 3.18
N SER A 617 15.27 19.26 3.24
CA SER A 617 14.92 18.42 2.09
C SER A 617 13.78 19.04 1.29
N ILE A 618 13.85 18.96 -0.03
CA ILE A 618 12.94 19.63 -0.98
C ILE A 618 12.35 18.57 -1.91
N HIS A 619 11.03 18.48 -1.91
CA HIS A 619 10.20 17.51 -2.63
C HIS A 619 9.02 18.18 -3.34
N ASN A 620 8.38 17.46 -4.28
CA ASN A 620 7.11 17.86 -4.89
C ASN A 620 6.09 16.72 -4.80
N ASN A 621 5.02 16.98 -4.06
CA ASN A 621 4.07 15.96 -3.65
C ASN A 621 3.30 15.40 -4.86
N SER A 622 2.67 14.25 -4.68
CA SER A 622 1.83 13.63 -5.70
C SER A 622 0.62 12.97 -5.06
N PHE A 623 -0.55 13.24 -5.63
CA PHE A 623 -1.81 12.71 -5.12
C PHE A 623 -2.70 12.24 -6.25
N THR A 624 -3.48 11.18 -6.00
CA THR A 624 -4.33 10.54 -7.01
C THR A 624 -5.53 11.37 -7.44
N ASN A 625 -5.92 12.38 -6.65
CA ASN A 625 -6.81 13.44 -7.09
C ASN A 625 -5.96 14.62 -7.63
N PRO A 626 -6.01 14.93 -8.94
CA PRO A 626 -5.23 16.02 -9.53
C PRO A 626 -5.69 17.41 -9.05
N ASP A 627 -6.87 17.56 -8.42
CA ASP A 627 -7.29 18.84 -7.81
C ASP A 627 -6.59 19.14 -6.48
N VAL A 628 -5.86 18.19 -5.91
CA VAL A 628 -5.08 18.42 -4.68
C VAL A 628 -3.84 19.21 -5.03
N GLN A 629 -3.76 20.39 -4.44
CA GLN A 629 -2.71 21.39 -4.61
C GLN A 629 -2.35 22.03 -3.27
N GLY A 630 -1.15 22.58 -3.16
CA GLY A 630 -0.66 23.32 -1.99
C GLY A 630 0.68 22.83 -1.43
N THR A 631 1.19 23.56 -0.44
CA THR A 631 2.47 23.29 0.23
C THR A 631 2.25 22.60 1.58
N GLU A 632 3.05 21.58 1.89
CA GLU A 632 3.11 20.91 3.20
C GLU A 632 4.56 20.90 3.71
N THR A 633 4.78 21.10 5.00
CA THR A 633 6.12 20.95 5.60
C THR A 633 6.09 19.87 6.68
N TYR A 634 7.03 18.94 6.60
CA TYR A 634 7.14 17.82 7.52
C TYR A 634 8.34 18.01 8.45
N PHE A 635 8.12 17.76 9.73
CA PHE A 635 9.15 17.53 10.73
C PHE A 635 8.97 16.12 11.31
N SER A 636 9.88 15.66 12.17
CA SER A 636 9.72 14.37 12.86
C SER A 636 9.93 14.51 14.36
N SER A 637 8.99 13.99 15.15
CA SER A 637 9.13 13.84 16.61
C SER A 637 10.20 12.81 17.02
N ASP A 638 10.62 11.93 16.10
CA ASP A 638 11.75 11.02 16.29
C ASP A 638 13.13 11.71 16.11
N ASN A 639 13.19 12.92 15.56
CA ASN A 639 14.45 13.67 15.41
C ASN A 639 14.92 14.16 16.80
N PRO A 640 16.22 14.06 17.15
CA PRO A 640 16.76 14.55 18.44
C PRO A 640 16.58 16.07 18.67
N LYS A 641 16.20 16.81 17.63
CA LYS A 641 15.92 18.24 17.54
C LYS A 641 14.47 18.53 17.12
N GLN A 642 13.51 17.71 17.54
CA GLN A 642 12.12 17.81 17.08
C GLN A 642 11.43 19.15 17.39
N ASN A 643 11.69 19.77 18.55
CA ASN A 643 11.13 21.10 18.89
C ASN A 643 11.66 22.18 17.93
N GLU A 644 12.98 22.20 17.72
CA GLU A 644 13.62 23.11 16.76
C GLU A 644 13.18 22.83 15.32
N SER A 645 12.93 21.56 14.97
CA SER A 645 12.45 21.12 13.65
C SER A 645 11.01 21.56 13.39
N LEU A 646 10.14 21.47 14.40
CA LEU A 646 8.77 22.00 14.35
C LEU A 646 8.78 23.53 14.20
N GLN A 647 9.65 24.24 14.92
CA GLN A 647 9.79 25.69 14.75
C GLN A 647 10.28 26.05 13.34
N LEU A 648 11.29 25.32 12.82
CA LEU A 648 11.80 25.48 11.47
C LEU A 648 10.70 25.22 10.43
N ALA A 649 9.88 24.18 10.63
CA ALA A 649 8.74 23.86 9.79
C ALA A 649 7.69 24.99 9.79
N HIS A 650 7.37 25.56 10.95
CA HIS A 650 6.52 26.76 11.03
C HIS A 650 7.08 27.94 10.24
N CYS A 651 8.37 28.26 10.41
CA CYS A 651 8.97 29.39 9.70
C CYS A 651 9.01 29.18 8.18
N ILE A 652 9.30 27.96 7.71
CA ILE A 652 9.37 27.64 6.27
C ILE A 652 7.98 27.52 5.65
N GLN A 653 7.03 26.82 6.28
CA GLN A 653 5.66 26.69 5.78
C GLN A 653 5.03 28.07 5.54
N THR A 654 5.03 28.93 6.56
CA THR A 654 4.46 30.28 6.45
C THR A 654 5.17 31.10 5.39
N ALA A 655 6.51 31.14 5.39
CA ALA A 655 7.25 31.96 4.45
C ALA A 655 7.12 31.49 2.99
N VAL A 656 7.05 30.18 2.73
CA VAL A 656 6.85 29.64 1.37
C VAL A 656 5.44 29.95 0.90
N VAL A 657 4.40 29.65 1.69
CA VAL A 657 3.00 29.96 1.36
C VAL A 657 2.80 31.46 1.11
N ASP A 658 3.34 32.32 1.97
CA ASP A 658 3.26 33.79 1.80
C ASP A 658 3.99 34.27 0.54
N THR A 659 5.09 33.63 0.15
CA THR A 659 5.92 34.03 -1.01
C THR A 659 5.37 33.54 -2.34
N VAL A 660 4.82 32.32 -2.40
CA VAL A 660 4.37 31.70 -3.67
C VAL A 660 2.87 31.48 -3.77
N HIS A 661 2.09 31.87 -2.76
CA HIS A 661 0.63 31.85 -2.76
C HIS A 661 0.02 30.48 -3.14
N THR A 662 0.73 29.40 -2.81
CA THR A 662 0.19 28.04 -2.82
C THR A 662 -0.87 27.90 -1.74
N LYS A 663 -1.72 26.87 -1.85
CA LYS A 663 -2.66 26.56 -0.77
C LYS A 663 -1.88 26.11 0.47
N ASP A 664 -2.11 26.74 1.61
CA ASP A 664 -1.58 26.25 2.88
C ASP A 664 -2.26 24.93 3.25
N ARG A 665 -1.44 23.91 3.55
CA ARG A 665 -1.88 22.60 4.01
C ARG A 665 -1.26 22.23 5.36
N GLY A 666 -0.55 23.16 5.99
CA GLY A 666 -0.02 23.05 7.34
C GLY A 666 1.26 22.23 7.46
N ILE A 667 1.52 21.83 8.70
CA ILE A 667 2.73 21.12 9.13
C ILE A 667 2.32 19.79 9.75
N ASN A 668 3.04 18.73 9.40
CA ASN A 668 2.76 17.37 9.83
C ASN A 668 3.99 16.76 10.52
N ASP A 669 3.74 15.90 11.50
CA ASP A 669 4.76 15.07 12.15
C ASP A 669 4.82 13.74 11.41
N GLU A 670 5.88 13.51 10.64
CA GLU A 670 6.11 12.25 9.93
C GLU A 670 7.55 11.77 10.07
N ALA A 671 7.71 10.45 10.19
CA ALA A 671 8.99 9.79 10.44
C ALA A 671 9.85 9.58 9.17
N PHE A 672 9.82 10.52 8.22
CA PHE A 672 10.56 10.42 6.96
C PHE A 672 12.07 10.30 7.20
N TYR A 673 12.71 9.37 6.48
CA TYR A 673 14.04 8.86 6.81
C TYR A 673 15.10 9.95 7.03
N VAL A 674 15.20 10.90 6.09
CA VAL A 674 16.22 11.94 6.12
C VAL A 674 16.02 12.94 7.26
N ILE A 675 14.79 13.30 7.60
CA ILE A 675 14.50 14.20 8.73
C ILE A 675 14.47 13.50 10.08
N LYS A 676 14.28 12.18 10.11
CA LYS A 676 14.34 11.36 11.33
C LYS A 676 15.78 11.06 11.77
N HIS A 677 16.66 10.73 10.83
CA HIS A 677 18.01 10.23 11.13
C HIS A 677 19.12 11.29 11.10
N THR A 678 18.80 12.53 10.72
CA THR A 678 19.66 13.71 10.93
C THR A 678 19.76 14.12 12.40
N THR A 679 20.88 14.73 12.78
CA THR A 679 21.20 15.14 14.15
C THR A 679 21.01 16.63 14.46
N MET A 680 20.63 17.41 13.44
CA MET A 680 20.29 18.82 13.51
C MET A 680 18.79 19.03 13.22
N PRO A 681 18.23 20.23 13.48
CA PRO A 681 16.86 20.55 13.12
C PRO A 681 16.64 20.34 11.62
N ALA A 682 15.60 19.59 11.27
CA ALA A 682 15.43 19.03 9.94
C ALA A 682 13.97 19.10 9.47
N VAL A 683 13.77 19.49 8.21
CA VAL A 683 12.44 19.51 7.57
C VAL A 683 12.48 18.92 6.16
N LEU A 684 11.35 18.37 5.74
CA LEU A 684 11.07 17.97 4.36
C LEU A 684 9.92 18.84 3.88
N LEU A 685 10.18 19.64 2.85
CA LEU A 685 9.21 20.56 2.26
C LEU A 685 8.63 19.95 0.99
N GLU A 686 7.34 19.68 1.02
CA GLU A 686 6.53 19.39 -0.15
C GLU A 686 6.04 20.70 -0.75
N VAL A 687 6.75 21.18 -1.76
CA VAL A 687 6.58 22.54 -2.30
C VAL A 687 5.19 22.76 -2.91
N ALA A 688 4.76 21.83 -3.75
CA ALA A 688 3.52 21.85 -4.53
C ALA A 688 3.27 20.43 -5.07
N PHE A 689 2.05 20.15 -5.53
CA PHE A 689 1.69 18.83 -6.07
C PHE A 689 2.01 18.73 -7.56
N ILE A 690 3.04 17.95 -7.94
CA ILE A 690 3.40 17.71 -9.35
C ILE A 690 2.30 16.96 -10.12
N SER A 691 1.41 16.26 -9.40
CA SER A 691 0.20 15.62 -9.95
C SER A 691 -0.91 16.61 -10.35
N ASN A 692 -0.87 17.85 -9.85
CA ASN A 692 -1.85 18.87 -10.19
C ASN A 692 -1.41 19.63 -11.45
N PRO A 693 -2.18 19.66 -12.56
CA PRO A 693 -1.73 20.26 -13.81
C PRO A 693 -1.42 21.77 -13.73
N TYR A 694 -2.06 22.50 -12.81
CA TYR A 694 -1.77 23.92 -12.57
C TYR A 694 -0.43 24.08 -11.83
N GLU A 695 -0.22 23.36 -10.73
CA GLU A 695 1.03 23.39 -9.97
C GLU A 695 2.21 22.75 -10.71
N GLU A 696 2.01 21.74 -11.57
CA GLU A 696 3.05 21.23 -12.48
C GLU A 696 3.54 22.33 -13.43
N ALA A 697 2.61 23.09 -14.02
CA ALA A 697 2.94 24.20 -14.91
C ALA A 697 3.66 25.35 -14.16
N ARG A 698 3.33 25.58 -12.88
CA ARG A 698 4.10 26.45 -11.98
C ARG A 698 5.50 25.91 -11.71
N LEU A 699 5.62 24.63 -11.36
CA LEU A 699 6.90 23.95 -11.10
C LEU A 699 7.82 24.01 -12.31
N GLN A 700 7.31 24.02 -13.54
CA GLN A 700 8.09 24.25 -14.76
C GLN A 700 8.59 25.69 -14.94
N ASN A 701 7.95 26.70 -14.34
CA ASN A 701 8.34 28.10 -14.48
C ASN A 701 9.62 28.42 -13.65
N PRO A 702 10.71 28.91 -14.29
CA PRO A 702 11.94 29.27 -13.58
C PRO A 702 11.77 30.37 -12.53
N THR A 703 10.80 31.27 -12.68
CA THR A 703 10.50 32.32 -11.68
C THR A 703 9.84 31.72 -10.45
N PHE A 704 8.83 30.86 -10.61
CA PHE A 704 8.20 30.17 -9.48
C PHE A 704 9.23 29.40 -8.65
N ARG A 705 10.08 28.58 -9.28
CA ARG A 705 11.15 27.84 -8.58
C ARG A 705 12.14 28.74 -7.82
N LYS A 706 12.43 29.93 -8.34
CA LYS A 706 13.25 30.94 -7.64
C LYS A 706 12.51 31.59 -6.47
N ASN A 707 11.21 31.85 -6.62
CA ASN A 707 10.37 32.39 -5.55
C ASN A 707 10.20 31.37 -4.41
N VAL A 708 10.07 30.07 -4.71
CA VAL A 708 10.11 29.00 -3.70
C VAL A 708 11.44 29.06 -2.92
N ALA A 709 12.57 29.15 -3.62
CA ALA A 709 13.88 29.28 -2.97
C ALA A 709 14.01 30.55 -2.12
N ALA A 710 13.39 31.67 -2.53
CA ALA A 710 13.32 32.89 -1.72
C ALA A 710 12.48 32.68 -0.45
N GLY A 711 11.31 32.04 -0.55
CA GLY A 711 10.44 31.73 0.59
C GLY A 711 11.10 30.77 1.60
N ILE A 712 11.83 29.75 1.12
CA ILE A 712 12.63 28.87 1.99
C ILE A 712 13.72 29.67 2.72
N PHE A 713 14.42 30.58 2.02
CA PHE A 713 15.42 31.46 2.64
C PHE A 713 14.80 32.39 3.70
N HIS A 714 13.63 32.98 3.41
CA HIS A 714 12.89 33.80 4.37
C HIS A 714 12.50 33.01 5.61
N GLY A 715 12.05 31.76 5.46
CA GLY A 715 11.76 30.85 6.57
C GLY A 715 13.00 30.53 7.42
N ILE A 716 14.12 30.19 6.79
CA ILE A 716 15.40 29.95 7.46
C ILE A 716 15.87 31.19 8.24
N TYR A 717 15.76 32.39 7.64
CA TYR A 717 16.11 33.64 8.30
C TYR A 717 15.19 33.94 9.51
N ASN A 718 13.88 33.73 9.35
CA ASN A 718 12.90 33.90 10.42
C ASN A 718 13.13 32.93 11.59
N TYR A 719 13.53 31.69 11.31
CA TYR A 719 13.93 30.71 12.32
C TYR A 719 15.13 31.21 13.14
N PHE A 720 16.24 31.61 12.48
CA PHE A 720 17.42 32.11 13.19
C PHE A 720 17.22 33.46 13.90
N LYS A 721 16.27 34.28 13.44
CA LYS A 721 15.90 35.54 14.08
C LYS A 721 15.09 35.34 15.37
N ASN A 722 14.31 34.26 15.46
CA ASN A 722 13.39 33.97 16.56
C ASN A 722 13.68 32.59 17.18
N PRO A 723 14.89 32.32 17.72
CA PRO A 723 15.21 31.01 18.29
C PRO A 723 14.27 30.65 19.45
N LEU A 724 14.01 29.36 19.65
CA LEU A 724 13.34 28.88 20.87
C LEU A 724 14.11 29.34 22.13
N PRO A 725 13.40 29.63 23.24
CA PRO A 725 14.03 29.81 24.55
C PRO A 725 14.88 28.59 24.92
N THR A 726 16.01 28.82 25.58
CA THR A 726 16.99 27.78 25.95
C THR A 726 16.72 27.10 27.30
N ASP A 727 15.60 27.45 27.95
CA ASP A 727 15.35 27.26 29.38
C ASP A 727 14.01 26.53 29.63
#